data_AF-M4BVN2-F1
#
_entry.id   AF-M4BVN2-F1
#
_cell.length_a   1.000
_cell.length_b   1.000
_cell.length_c   1.000
_cell.angle_alpha   90.00
_cell.angle_beta   90.00
_cell.angle_gamma   90.00
#
_symmetry.space_group_name_H-M   'P 1'
#
loop_
_entity.id
_entity.type
_entity.pdbx_description
1 polymer ?
#
loop_
_entity_poly.entity_id
_entity_poly.type
_entity_poly.pdbx_seq_one_letter_code
_entity_poly.pdbx_strand_id
1 'polypeptide(L)'
;MTTPSRPLNVGILAMEVHFPSAYVDQQEMEVHDGVSSGKYSLGLGQLGMAVPGDREDVNALALTAVSRLLRNFSVTSKQVGRLEVGTETLLDKSKSTKTVLMQLFEDNCDVDGATIINACYGGTAALLNAVAWIDSCFWDGRYAVVVAVDIAVYAKGPARPSGGCGAVAMLVGPDAPMVLDCKTKATHAANVWDFYKPHMSSEYPTVDGQLSNACYLHALDECYLLFCKKSKSLAAVDQEEIGVASVDYAVFHSPYHKLVQKSFARLGFLDSRRLMSSGDEAAKEKYASLRKWADAPLHETLNDRELDLVARDVAREDFRVKVSPSCTTSQQLGNSYTAAVYMNLATLVYVRAKELAQGARVLLFSYGSGSLASMFVLHTREPSESAKGKFSLENIAKSLNLTARLAYRTKKSPEEFTARMKLRQVTYGTQYDLKLTQSITSIPDGEYYLDRIDNMGRRFYARSTSAAALESGVEEQRRVTNTMLEVAGAVYVTGTSVGLPGQTKVFEGEKSVEKLLRGENCIHELTDADKDRMMTRNIVHVSKDKTTRNVTRFPVSTREDCIQVSAIMNEMDLERDYGIAATIARSMDKPTQLAVAAGLEAIRSAGLVDEISANWHLPDHMHDSTGVIYATSFPALDAAVSETSRYYEGSKNESESAYEMDTKILFRLLVLANAQLAQLIGARGPNTQINAACAGTTQAIGMAQDWIRSGKCLRVIVVSSDTASSATMMPLIGGGFRALGAACIAPTANAAARPFDAKRSGMIVGSGAIGLVLESPLAFFAERSVNGSAKKTVVHLVASQFSNSAYHGAALEPNHVGQELTRFLQRIESEFGITREEIACNGVYYSHETGTNASATSSCAYTEVTALRTAFGSKLLAQLMIANTKGFTGHPMAVAFEDVAAIEGLRHGYVPPVVHFETHDPNLGETPLRLARGGAYAHKYALRFAAGFGSQLAFTLYALEI
;
A
#
# COMPACT_ATOMS: atom_id res chain seq x y z
N MET A 1 -36.20 24.39 6.60
CA MET A 1 -34.88 24.28 5.96
C MET A 1 -35.11 24.27 4.46
N THR A 2 -34.71 25.32 3.76
CA THR A 2 -34.74 25.39 2.30
C THR A 2 -33.83 24.29 1.75
N THR A 3 -34.36 23.41 0.90
CA THR A 3 -33.54 22.47 0.13
C THR A 3 -32.45 23.27 -0.59
N PRO A 4 -31.15 22.95 -0.41
CA PRO A 4 -30.10 23.67 -1.11
C PRO A 4 -30.35 23.55 -2.62
N SER A 5 -30.30 24.69 -3.31
CA SER A 5 -30.51 24.73 -4.76
C SER A 5 -29.44 23.91 -5.46
N ARG A 6 -29.83 23.05 -6.40
CA ARG A 6 -28.88 22.27 -7.22
C ARG A 6 -27.89 23.21 -7.91
N PRO A 7 -26.61 22.81 -8.05
CA PRO A 7 -25.64 23.58 -8.80
C PRO A 7 -26.11 23.75 -10.25
N LEU A 8 -25.91 24.94 -10.80
CA LEU A 8 -26.28 25.26 -12.17
C LEU A 8 -25.10 25.07 -13.10
N ASN A 9 -25.38 24.71 -14.36
CA ASN A 9 -24.40 24.64 -15.44
C ASN A 9 -23.21 23.70 -15.13
N VAL A 10 -23.50 22.51 -14.59
CA VAL A 10 -22.47 21.52 -14.26
C VAL A 10 -21.88 20.93 -15.53
N GLY A 11 -20.55 20.88 -15.61
CA GLY A 11 -19.85 20.35 -16.77
C GLY A 11 -18.34 20.51 -16.67
N ILE A 12 -17.66 20.50 -17.82
CA ILE A 12 -16.20 20.55 -17.90
C ILE A 12 -15.73 22.01 -17.79
N LEU A 13 -15.02 22.32 -16.71
CA LEU A 13 -14.40 23.62 -16.40
C LEU A 13 -13.07 23.82 -17.12
N ALA A 14 -12.25 22.77 -17.17
CA ALA A 14 -10.94 22.79 -17.76
C ALA A 14 -10.60 21.40 -18.32
N MET A 15 -9.72 21.34 -19.30
CA MET A 15 -9.15 20.08 -19.77
C MET A 15 -7.68 20.25 -20.13
N GLU A 16 -6.94 19.17 -19.98
CA GLU A 16 -5.54 19.08 -20.34
C GLU A 16 -5.24 17.71 -20.93
N VAL A 17 -4.30 17.65 -21.87
CA VAL A 17 -3.95 16.39 -22.54
C VAL A 17 -2.50 16.03 -22.33
N HIS A 18 -2.18 14.75 -22.41
CA HIS A 18 -0.82 14.25 -22.49
C HIS A 18 -0.75 13.06 -23.46
N PHE A 19 0.35 12.99 -24.22
CA PHE A 19 0.65 11.91 -25.15
C PHE A 19 2.18 11.83 -25.31
N PRO A 20 2.74 10.63 -25.55
CA PRO A 20 4.18 10.44 -25.72
C PRO A 20 4.79 11.34 -26.79
N SER A 21 6.07 11.69 -26.56
CA SER A 21 6.85 12.50 -27.49
C SER A 21 7.26 11.73 -28.74
N ALA A 22 7.21 10.39 -28.74
CA ALA A 22 7.57 9.58 -29.91
C ALA A 22 6.33 9.18 -30.74
N TYR A 23 6.49 9.11 -32.06
CA TYR A 23 5.47 8.63 -32.98
C TYR A 23 6.06 7.87 -34.17
N VAL A 24 5.27 7.02 -34.82
CA VAL A 24 5.61 6.38 -36.10
C VAL A 24 4.67 6.89 -37.19
N ASP A 25 5.20 7.09 -38.39
CA ASP A 25 4.45 7.56 -39.55
C ASP A 25 3.70 6.40 -40.23
N GLN A 26 2.44 6.63 -40.60
CA GLN A 26 1.58 5.57 -41.14
C GLN A 26 1.93 5.20 -42.59
N GLN A 27 2.46 6.13 -43.40
CA GLN A 27 2.93 5.81 -44.76
C GLN A 27 4.21 4.98 -44.70
N GLU A 28 5.12 5.29 -43.78
CA GLU A 28 6.31 4.45 -43.55
C GLU A 28 5.92 3.05 -43.04
N MET A 29 4.89 2.95 -42.19
CA MET A 29 4.33 1.65 -41.78
C MET A 29 3.71 0.87 -42.94
N GLU A 30 3.06 1.54 -43.91
CA GLU A 30 2.51 0.86 -45.10
C GLU A 30 3.61 0.15 -45.89
N VAL A 31 4.74 0.83 -46.07
CA VAL A 31 5.93 0.28 -46.75
C VAL A 31 6.51 -0.88 -45.95
N HIS A 32 6.69 -0.70 -44.64
CA HIS A 32 7.27 -1.72 -43.75
C HIS A 32 6.42 -3.00 -43.67
N ASP A 33 5.09 -2.87 -43.61
CA ASP A 33 4.16 -4.01 -43.55
C ASP A 33 3.93 -4.66 -44.92
N GLY A 34 4.47 -4.09 -46.01
CA GLY A 34 4.31 -4.61 -47.37
C GLY A 34 2.87 -4.50 -47.89
N VAL A 35 2.14 -3.44 -47.49
CA VAL A 35 0.76 -3.20 -47.91
C VAL A 35 0.67 -2.11 -48.97
N SER A 36 -0.46 -2.04 -49.68
CA SER A 36 -0.69 -1.02 -50.70
C SER A 36 -0.65 0.40 -50.11
N SER A 37 -0.02 1.32 -50.84
CA SER A 37 -0.05 2.75 -50.51
C SER A 37 -1.47 3.24 -50.28
N GLY A 38 -1.68 4.02 -49.22
CA GLY A 38 -2.98 4.54 -48.82
C GLY A 38 -3.80 3.60 -47.92
N LYS A 39 -3.37 2.36 -47.65
CA LYS A 39 -4.15 1.43 -46.82
C LYS A 39 -4.40 1.96 -45.41
N TYR A 40 -3.41 2.58 -44.79
CA TYR A 40 -3.51 3.15 -43.44
C TYR A 40 -3.84 4.64 -43.52
N SER A 41 -3.12 5.38 -44.35
CA SER A 41 -3.25 6.83 -44.50
C SER A 41 -4.59 7.29 -45.08
N LEU A 42 -5.20 6.54 -45.99
CA LEU A 42 -6.50 6.84 -46.58
C LEU A 42 -7.59 5.86 -46.13
N GLY A 43 -7.25 4.57 -46.05
CA GLY A 43 -8.16 3.49 -45.68
C GLY A 43 -8.61 3.59 -44.23
N LEU A 44 -7.67 3.72 -43.29
CA LEU A 44 -7.97 4.04 -41.88
C LEU A 44 -8.08 5.55 -41.64
N GLY A 45 -7.45 6.37 -42.48
CA GLY A 45 -7.40 7.82 -42.32
C GLY A 45 -6.43 8.27 -41.22
N GLN A 46 -5.42 7.46 -40.92
CA GLN A 46 -4.43 7.70 -39.86
C GLN A 46 -3.13 8.23 -40.44
N LEU A 47 -2.57 9.29 -39.85
CA LEU A 47 -1.34 9.95 -40.31
C LEU A 47 -0.14 9.52 -39.47
N GLY A 48 -0.32 9.40 -38.15
CA GLY A 48 0.73 8.96 -37.23
C GLY A 48 0.14 8.16 -36.08
N MET A 49 1.01 7.44 -35.37
CA MET A 49 0.65 6.66 -34.19
C MET A 49 1.64 6.93 -33.06
N ALA A 50 1.15 7.31 -31.89
CA ALA A 50 1.97 7.59 -30.71
C ALA A 50 2.62 6.30 -30.19
N VAL A 51 3.91 6.38 -29.85
CA VAL A 51 4.73 5.22 -29.46
C VAL A 51 5.26 5.42 -28.04
N PRO A 52 4.65 4.79 -27.03
CA PRO A 52 5.15 4.91 -25.66
C PRO A 52 6.50 4.18 -25.54
N GLY A 53 7.43 4.76 -24.78
CA GLY A 53 8.62 4.04 -24.32
C GLY A 53 8.32 3.14 -23.12
N ASP A 54 9.35 2.45 -22.61
CA ASP A 54 9.19 1.53 -21.47
C ASP A 54 9.12 2.25 -20.12
N ARG A 55 9.38 3.56 -20.07
CA ARG A 55 9.11 4.40 -18.90
C ARG A 55 7.74 5.08 -18.94
N GLU A 56 6.96 4.88 -20.00
CA GLU A 56 5.65 5.51 -20.19
C GLU A 56 4.55 4.45 -20.05
N ASP A 57 3.92 4.39 -18.87
CA ASP A 57 2.75 3.55 -18.60
C ASP A 57 1.50 4.40 -18.31
N VAL A 58 0.33 3.75 -18.17
CA VAL A 58 -0.96 4.43 -17.97
C VAL A 58 -0.94 5.39 -16.77
N ASN A 59 -0.22 5.05 -15.69
CA ASN A 59 -0.12 5.88 -14.50
C ASN A 59 0.79 7.09 -14.76
N ALA A 60 1.93 6.91 -15.43
CA ALA A 60 2.82 8.02 -15.82
C ALA A 60 2.10 9.03 -16.73
N LEU A 61 1.34 8.54 -17.71
CA LEU A 61 0.54 9.38 -18.59
C LEU A 61 -0.53 10.17 -17.81
N ALA A 62 -1.23 9.49 -16.90
CA ALA A 62 -2.28 10.09 -16.06
C ALA A 62 -1.72 11.13 -15.08
N LEU A 63 -0.61 10.83 -14.40
CA LEU A 63 0.08 11.74 -13.49
C LEU A 63 0.49 13.02 -14.21
N THR A 64 1.01 12.90 -15.43
CA THR A 64 1.41 14.04 -16.25
C THR A 64 0.21 14.89 -16.64
N ALA A 65 -0.88 14.29 -17.10
CA ALA A 65 -2.09 15.02 -17.49
C ALA A 65 -2.73 15.77 -16.29
N VAL A 66 -2.87 15.10 -15.14
CA VAL A 66 -3.46 15.70 -13.94
C VAL A 66 -2.58 16.80 -13.35
N SER A 67 -1.28 16.55 -13.23
CA SER A 67 -0.34 17.57 -12.75
C SER A 67 -0.36 18.83 -13.61
N ARG A 68 -0.40 18.67 -14.94
CA ARG A 68 -0.54 19.80 -15.87
C ARG A 68 -1.88 20.51 -15.71
N LEU A 69 -3.00 19.79 -15.61
CA LEU A 69 -4.32 20.37 -15.39
C LEU A 69 -4.35 21.24 -14.12
N LEU A 70 -3.92 20.67 -12.98
CA LEU A 70 -3.94 21.37 -11.70
C LEU A 70 -3.05 22.63 -11.74
N ARG A 71 -1.85 22.53 -12.31
CA ARG A 71 -0.93 23.66 -12.43
C ARG A 71 -1.42 24.73 -13.40
N ASN A 72 -1.79 24.36 -14.62
CA ASN A 72 -2.12 25.29 -15.70
C ASN A 72 -3.40 26.08 -15.41
N PHE A 73 -4.32 25.50 -14.64
CA PHE A 73 -5.55 26.15 -14.21
C PHE A 73 -5.53 26.57 -12.74
N SER A 74 -4.37 26.56 -12.08
CA SER A 74 -4.20 27.01 -10.68
C SER A 74 -5.26 26.43 -9.73
N VAL A 75 -5.42 25.11 -9.77
CA VAL A 75 -6.30 24.33 -8.88
C VAL A 75 -5.43 23.62 -7.87
N THR A 76 -5.66 23.88 -6.58
CA THR A 76 -4.93 23.20 -5.50
C THR A 76 -5.56 21.84 -5.22
N SER A 77 -4.76 20.89 -4.72
CA SER A 77 -5.23 19.55 -4.30
C SER A 77 -6.46 19.61 -3.38
N LYS A 78 -6.50 20.56 -2.44
CA LYS A 78 -7.59 20.76 -1.46
C LYS A 78 -8.93 21.16 -2.10
N GLN A 79 -8.92 21.68 -3.33
CA GLN A 79 -10.14 22.08 -4.05
C GLN A 79 -10.82 20.91 -4.77
N VAL A 80 -10.27 19.69 -4.66
CA VAL A 80 -10.81 18.50 -5.32
C VAL A 80 -11.41 17.58 -4.27
N GLY A 81 -12.68 17.20 -4.46
CA GLY A 81 -13.42 16.28 -3.60
C GLY A 81 -13.72 14.94 -4.26
N ARG A 82 -13.50 14.82 -5.58
CA ARG A 82 -13.62 13.57 -6.32
C ARG A 82 -12.54 13.44 -7.40
N LEU A 83 -11.96 12.25 -7.53
CA LEU A 83 -11.02 11.87 -8.57
C LEU A 83 -11.40 10.51 -9.14
N GLU A 84 -11.68 10.44 -10.43
CA GLU A 84 -12.16 9.21 -11.08
C GLU A 84 -11.41 8.96 -12.39
N VAL A 85 -11.03 7.70 -12.63
CA VAL A 85 -10.17 7.34 -13.77
C VAL A 85 -10.89 6.33 -14.66
N GLY A 86 -11.12 6.65 -15.92
CA GLY A 86 -11.50 5.70 -16.96
C GLY A 86 -10.27 5.15 -17.67
N THR A 87 -10.11 3.82 -17.66
CA THR A 87 -9.06 3.15 -18.44
C THR A 87 -9.44 1.70 -18.72
N GLU A 88 -8.92 1.12 -19.80
CA GLU A 88 -8.92 -0.31 -20.06
C GLU A 88 -7.51 -0.91 -20.12
N THR A 89 -6.50 -0.13 -19.72
CA THR A 89 -5.08 -0.50 -19.63
C THR A 89 -4.73 -0.84 -18.19
N LEU A 90 -4.91 -2.10 -17.79
CA LEU A 90 -4.73 -2.54 -16.40
C LEU A 90 -3.28 -2.93 -16.11
N LEU A 91 -2.65 -2.20 -15.18
CA LEU A 91 -1.33 -2.57 -14.64
C LEU A 91 -1.44 -3.44 -13.38
N ASP A 92 -2.54 -3.31 -12.65
CA ASP A 92 -2.86 -4.09 -11.45
C ASP A 92 -4.34 -4.49 -11.49
N LYS A 93 -4.67 -5.66 -10.95
CA LYS A 93 -6.03 -6.23 -10.97
C LYS A 93 -6.91 -5.69 -9.83
N SER A 94 -6.31 -5.07 -8.82
CA SER A 94 -6.99 -4.57 -7.63
C SER A 94 -6.65 -3.11 -7.35
N LYS A 95 -5.37 -2.73 -7.42
CA LYS A 95 -4.93 -1.37 -7.16
C LYS A 95 -5.29 -0.44 -8.33
N SER A 96 -6.24 0.46 -8.09
CA SER A 96 -6.69 1.44 -9.07
C SER A 96 -5.60 2.48 -9.42
N THR A 97 -5.58 2.92 -10.69
CA THR A 97 -4.79 4.09 -11.12
C THR A 97 -5.15 5.34 -10.31
N LYS A 98 -6.42 5.49 -9.90
CA LYS A 98 -6.86 6.56 -8.99
C LYS A 98 -6.00 6.64 -7.73
N THR A 99 -5.73 5.50 -7.08
CA THR A 99 -4.89 5.50 -5.86
C THR A 99 -3.43 5.84 -6.12
N VAL A 100 -2.92 5.66 -7.34
CA VAL A 100 -1.58 6.15 -7.72
C VAL A 100 -1.59 7.66 -7.89
N LEU A 101 -2.64 8.21 -8.52
CA LEU A 101 -2.81 9.65 -8.70
C LEU A 101 -2.95 10.43 -7.38
N MET A 102 -3.38 9.78 -6.29
CA MET A 102 -3.46 10.40 -4.97
C MET A 102 -2.13 10.97 -4.49
N GLN A 103 -0.98 10.52 -5.02
CA GLN A 103 0.32 11.13 -4.73
C GLN A 103 0.43 12.61 -5.15
N LEU A 104 -0.45 13.09 -6.04
CA LEU A 104 -0.54 14.50 -6.45
C LEU A 104 -1.38 15.35 -5.48
N PHE A 105 -2.04 14.73 -4.50
CA PHE A 105 -3.01 15.39 -3.65
C PHE A 105 -2.50 15.69 -2.24
N GLU A 106 -1.20 15.45 -1.97
CA GLU A 106 -0.54 15.76 -0.70
C GLU A 106 -1.35 15.20 0.49
N ASP A 107 -1.74 16.07 1.44
CA ASP A 107 -2.51 15.71 2.63
C ASP A 107 -4.03 15.58 2.37
N ASN A 108 -4.52 15.89 1.16
CA ASN A 108 -5.95 15.76 0.86
C ASN A 108 -6.32 14.30 0.57
N CYS A 109 -6.65 13.56 1.62
CA CYS A 109 -7.06 12.15 1.52
C CYS A 109 -8.58 11.95 1.40
N ASP A 110 -9.38 12.99 1.64
CA ASP A 110 -10.84 12.94 1.50
C ASP A 110 -11.24 13.30 0.06
N VAL A 111 -11.04 12.34 -0.84
CA VAL A 111 -11.31 12.46 -2.28
C VAL A 111 -12.00 11.18 -2.77
N ASP A 112 -13.28 11.27 -3.12
CA ASP A 112 -14.10 10.15 -3.61
C ASP A 112 -13.65 9.69 -5.02
N GLY A 113 -14.20 8.57 -5.50
CA GLY A 113 -13.96 8.03 -6.83
C GLY A 113 -12.92 6.90 -6.89
N ALA A 114 -12.95 6.16 -8.01
CA ALA A 114 -12.14 4.97 -8.26
C ALA A 114 -11.75 4.88 -9.74
N THR A 115 -11.18 3.73 -10.16
CA THR A 115 -10.96 3.43 -11.57
C THR A 115 -12.16 2.66 -12.13
N ILE A 116 -12.69 3.10 -13.28
CA ILE A 116 -13.81 2.48 -14.01
C ILE A 116 -13.29 1.84 -15.29
N ILE A 117 -13.75 0.61 -15.55
CA ILE A 117 -13.31 -0.20 -16.68
C ILE A 117 -14.53 -0.68 -17.45
N ASN A 118 -14.65 -0.24 -18.72
CA ASN A 118 -15.44 -0.89 -19.75
C ASN A 118 -14.90 -0.43 -21.11
N ALA A 119 -13.88 -1.12 -21.62
CA ALA A 119 -13.20 -0.77 -22.87
C ALA A 119 -12.99 0.77 -22.99
N CYS A 120 -13.22 1.33 -24.19
CA CYS A 120 -13.07 2.75 -24.48
C CYS A 120 -14.18 3.65 -23.85
N TYR A 121 -15.14 3.09 -23.10
CA TYR A 121 -16.23 3.84 -22.48
C TYR A 121 -15.90 4.37 -21.06
N GLY A 122 -14.87 3.82 -20.40
CA GLY A 122 -14.57 4.13 -19.00
C GLY A 122 -14.43 5.62 -18.67
N GLY A 123 -13.85 6.42 -19.57
CA GLY A 123 -13.72 7.88 -19.39
C GLY A 123 -15.07 8.59 -19.35
N THR A 124 -16.03 8.15 -20.17
CA THR A 124 -17.41 8.67 -20.18
C THR A 124 -18.18 8.27 -18.95
N ALA A 125 -18.03 7.03 -18.48
CA ALA A 125 -18.60 6.62 -17.21
C ALA A 125 -18.09 7.52 -16.07
N ALA A 126 -16.78 7.80 -16.03
CA ALA A 126 -16.19 8.66 -15.00
C ALA A 126 -16.67 10.11 -15.09
N LEU A 127 -16.83 10.66 -16.30
CA LEU A 127 -17.41 11.99 -16.50
C LEU A 127 -18.86 12.07 -16.00
N LEU A 128 -19.69 11.10 -16.35
CA LEU A 128 -21.09 11.05 -15.95
C LEU A 128 -21.23 10.87 -14.43
N ASN A 129 -20.38 10.06 -13.80
CA ASN A 129 -20.33 9.89 -12.35
C ASN A 129 -19.93 11.19 -11.65
N ALA A 130 -18.94 11.92 -12.17
CA ALA A 130 -18.52 13.21 -11.62
C ALA A 130 -19.64 14.27 -11.69
N VAL A 131 -20.34 14.37 -12.82
CA VAL A 131 -21.50 15.26 -12.95
C VAL A 131 -22.61 14.86 -11.99
N ALA A 132 -22.93 13.56 -11.90
CA ALA A 132 -23.94 13.05 -10.97
C ALA A 132 -23.58 13.30 -9.49
N TRP A 133 -22.30 13.19 -9.12
CA TRP A 133 -21.82 13.48 -7.78
C TRP A 133 -22.03 14.97 -7.42
N ILE A 134 -21.67 15.89 -8.31
CA ILE A 134 -21.89 17.34 -8.13
C ILE A 134 -23.39 17.66 -7.99
N ASP A 135 -24.25 16.99 -8.76
CA ASP A 135 -25.71 17.17 -8.69
C ASP A 135 -26.38 16.51 -7.46
N SER A 136 -25.62 15.76 -6.65
CA SER A 136 -26.14 14.96 -5.53
C SER A 136 -26.07 15.68 -4.17
N CYS A 137 -26.69 15.08 -3.15
CA CYS A 137 -26.53 15.51 -1.76
C CYS A 137 -25.18 15.16 -1.13
N PHE A 138 -24.32 14.39 -1.84
CA PHE A 138 -22.96 14.07 -1.40
C PHE A 138 -21.93 15.10 -1.86
N TRP A 139 -22.34 16.08 -2.66
CA TRP A 139 -21.44 17.14 -3.09
C TRP A 139 -21.07 18.06 -1.92
N ASP A 140 -19.78 18.32 -1.79
CA ASP A 140 -19.17 19.08 -0.70
C ASP A 140 -18.69 20.48 -1.13
N GLY A 141 -19.04 20.91 -2.35
CA GLY A 141 -18.62 22.18 -2.93
C GLY A 141 -17.29 22.14 -3.69
N ARG A 142 -16.52 21.04 -3.63
CA ARG A 142 -15.24 20.90 -4.33
C ARG A 142 -15.41 20.43 -5.78
N TYR A 143 -14.35 20.55 -6.58
CA TYR A 143 -14.32 20.08 -7.95
C TYR A 143 -14.16 18.55 -8.03
N ALA A 144 -14.57 17.99 -9.16
CA ALA A 144 -14.20 16.63 -9.54
C ALA A 144 -13.10 16.66 -10.63
N VAL A 145 -12.16 15.72 -10.58
CA VAL A 145 -11.17 15.49 -11.64
C VAL A 145 -11.47 14.14 -12.28
N VAL A 146 -11.66 14.15 -13.60
CA VAL A 146 -11.91 12.96 -14.41
C VAL A 146 -10.71 12.72 -15.32
N VAL A 147 -10.18 11.50 -15.34
CA VAL A 147 -9.03 11.15 -16.17
C VAL A 147 -9.42 10.02 -17.10
N ALA A 148 -9.30 10.21 -18.40
CA ALA A 148 -9.40 9.15 -19.40
C ALA A 148 -7.99 8.87 -19.93
N VAL A 149 -7.50 7.64 -19.86
CA VAL A 149 -6.10 7.33 -20.17
C VAL A 149 -5.90 5.90 -20.62
N ASP A 150 -5.12 5.68 -21.68
CA ASP A 150 -4.86 4.34 -22.19
C ASP A 150 -3.60 4.24 -23.07
N ILE A 151 -3.14 3.00 -23.19
CA ILE A 151 -2.15 2.57 -24.18
C ILE A 151 -2.79 1.45 -25.02
N ALA A 152 -3.16 1.78 -26.26
CA ALA A 152 -3.79 0.87 -27.21
C ALA A 152 -2.74 0.15 -28.06
N VAL A 153 -2.51 -1.13 -27.77
CA VAL A 153 -1.56 -1.98 -28.47
C VAL A 153 -2.19 -3.27 -28.97
N TYR A 154 -1.73 -3.72 -30.15
CA TYR A 154 -2.23 -4.91 -30.82
C TYR A 154 -1.09 -5.82 -31.28
N ALA A 155 -1.39 -7.13 -31.36
CA ALA A 155 -0.51 -8.12 -31.96
C ALA A 155 -0.17 -7.75 -33.41
N LYS A 156 0.89 -8.36 -33.96
CA LYS A 156 1.26 -8.16 -35.36
C LYS A 156 0.09 -8.60 -36.25
N GLY A 157 -0.37 -7.71 -37.12
CA GLY A 157 -1.54 -7.96 -37.95
C GLY A 157 -2.29 -6.67 -38.31
N PRO A 158 -3.46 -6.79 -38.94
CA PRO A 158 -4.19 -5.65 -39.53
C PRO A 158 -4.72 -4.64 -38.52
N ALA A 159 -4.78 -4.98 -37.22
CA ALA A 159 -5.21 -4.07 -36.16
C ALA A 159 -4.08 -3.18 -35.61
N ARG A 160 -2.81 -3.58 -35.74
CA ARG A 160 -1.65 -2.83 -35.23
C ARG A 160 -1.60 -1.36 -35.65
N PRO A 161 -1.90 -0.99 -36.91
CA PRO A 161 -1.89 0.41 -37.35
C PRO A 161 -3.01 1.27 -36.75
N SER A 162 -3.94 0.67 -35.99
CA SER A 162 -5.00 1.39 -35.26
C SER A 162 -4.70 1.58 -33.78
N GLY A 163 -3.49 1.26 -33.32
CA GLY A 163 -3.04 1.54 -31.96
C GLY A 163 -2.83 3.04 -31.69
N GLY A 164 -2.30 3.34 -30.51
CA GLY A 164 -2.01 4.71 -30.07
C GLY A 164 -2.00 4.79 -28.54
N CYS A 165 -1.81 5.99 -28.00
CA CYS A 165 -1.85 6.20 -26.55
C CYS A 165 -2.04 7.68 -26.22
N GLY A 166 -2.57 7.93 -25.02
CA GLY A 166 -2.74 9.29 -24.51
C GLY A 166 -3.60 9.33 -23.25
N ALA A 167 -3.62 10.51 -22.64
CA ALA A 167 -4.41 10.84 -21.46
C ALA A 167 -5.12 12.19 -21.68
N VAL A 168 -6.35 12.30 -21.18
CA VAL A 168 -7.07 13.56 -21.01
C VAL A 168 -7.53 13.67 -19.57
N ALA A 169 -7.15 14.76 -18.90
CA ALA A 169 -7.65 15.12 -17.59
C ALA A 169 -8.66 16.27 -17.73
N MET A 170 -9.82 16.15 -17.09
CA MET A 170 -10.91 17.11 -17.13
C MET A 170 -11.28 17.54 -15.71
N LEU A 171 -11.35 18.84 -15.46
CA LEU A 171 -11.90 19.39 -14.23
C LEU A 171 -13.41 19.59 -14.43
N VAL A 172 -14.23 19.13 -13.49
CA VAL A 172 -15.69 19.18 -13.56
C VAL A 172 -16.24 19.95 -12.36
N GLY A 173 -17.20 20.84 -12.61
CA GLY A 173 -17.78 21.70 -11.59
C GLY A 173 -18.96 22.54 -12.11
N PRO A 174 -19.57 23.37 -11.24
CA PRO A 174 -20.64 24.30 -11.63
C PRO A 174 -20.11 25.47 -12.47
N ASP A 175 -21.01 26.18 -13.15
CA ASP A 175 -20.70 27.32 -14.03
C ASP A 175 -19.67 27.00 -15.14
N ALA A 176 -19.74 25.79 -15.68
CA ALA A 176 -18.81 25.32 -16.69
C ALA A 176 -19.01 26.02 -18.05
N PRO A 177 -17.92 26.26 -18.82
CA PRO A 177 -18.00 26.69 -20.22
C PRO A 177 -18.47 25.57 -21.17
N MET A 178 -18.46 24.31 -20.73
CA MET A 178 -19.02 23.16 -21.46
C MET A 178 -19.96 22.40 -20.54
N VAL A 179 -21.25 22.75 -20.58
CA VAL A 179 -22.29 22.21 -19.69
C VAL A 179 -22.84 20.91 -20.26
N LEU A 180 -22.97 19.86 -19.44
CA LEU A 180 -23.49 18.58 -19.91
C LEU A 180 -25.02 18.56 -19.93
N ASP A 181 -25.62 18.24 -21.08
CA ASP A 181 -27.05 18.03 -21.22
C ASP A 181 -27.46 16.63 -20.74
N CYS A 182 -27.86 16.55 -19.47
CA CYS A 182 -28.33 15.31 -18.87
C CYS A 182 -29.70 14.86 -19.41
N LYS A 183 -30.51 15.75 -20.01
CA LYS A 183 -31.90 15.46 -20.38
C LYS A 183 -31.98 14.67 -21.69
N THR A 184 -31.15 15.03 -22.66
CA THR A 184 -31.12 14.37 -23.98
C THR A 184 -30.16 13.18 -24.04
N LYS A 185 -29.34 12.94 -23.01
CA LYS A 185 -28.41 11.80 -22.94
C LYS A 185 -29.10 10.47 -23.25
N ALA A 186 -28.60 9.75 -24.24
CA ALA A 186 -29.04 8.42 -24.62
C ALA A 186 -27.92 7.39 -24.36
N THR A 187 -28.28 6.19 -23.95
CA THR A 187 -27.33 5.10 -23.66
C THR A 187 -27.86 3.81 -24.24
N HIS A 188 -26.98 3.04 -24.86
CA HIS A 188 -27.22 1.68 -25.28
C HIS A 188 -26.21 0.75 -24.59
N ALA A 189 -26.69 -0.38 -24.09
CA ALA A 189 -25.90 -1.40 -23.42
C ALA A 189 -26.30 -2.76 -23.96
N ALA A 190 -25.33 -3.58 -24.34
CA ALA A 190 -25.54 -4.93 -24.85
C ALA A 190 -24.44 -5.85 -24.33
N ASN A 191 -24.70 -7.16 -24.34
CA ASN A 191 -23.69 -8.19 -24.08
C ASN A 191 -23.20 -8.76 -25.41
N VAL A 192 -21.99 -8.41 -25.82
CA VAL A 192 -21.37 -8.79 -27.10
C VAL A 192 -19.87 -9.06 -26.92
N TRP A 193 -19.31 -9.89 -27.80
CA TRP A 193 -17.90 -10.31 -27.77
C TRP A 193 -17.13 -9.74 -28.97
N ASP A 194 -17.34 -8.46 -29.27
CA ASP A 194 -16.75 -7.79 -30.42
C ASP A 194 -15.26 -7.49 -30.24
N PHE A 195 -14.89 -6.96 -29.07
CA PHE A 195 -13.51 -6.76 -28.61
C PHE A 195 -13.46 -6.95 -27.10
N TYR A 196 -12.49 -7.74 -26.62
CA TYR A 196 -12.33 -8.05 -25.20
C TYR A 196 -10.90 -8.53 -24.90
N LYS A 197 -10.48 -8.49 -23.62
CA LYS A 197 -9.13 -8.91 -23.18
C LYS A 197 -9.23 -10.10 -22.22
N PRO A 198 -9.40 -11.35 -22.72
CA PRO A 198 -9.59 -12.51 -21.86
C PRO A 198 -8.29 -13.02 -21.21
N HIS A 199 -7.13 -12.68 -21.79
CA HIS A 199 -5.82 -13.19 -21.37
C HIS A 199 -5.08 -12.17 -20.51
N MET A 200 -5.10 -12.33 -19.19
CA MET A 200 -4.47 -11.39 -18.25
C MET A 200 -2.94 -11.27 -18.39
N SER A 201 -2.28 -12.27 -18.97
CA SER A 201 -0.83 -12.27 -19.23
C SER A 201 -0.44 -11.56 -20.53
N SER A 202 -1.41 -11.07 -21.30
CA SER A 202 -1.19 -10.39 -22.58
C SER A 202 -1.91 -9.06 -22.57
N GLU A 203 -1.23 -8.02 -23.05
CA GLU A 203 -1.86 -6.72 -23.24
C GLU A 203 -2.79 -6.70 -24.47
N TYR A 204 -2.56 -7.62 -25.41
CA TYR A 204 -3.30 -7.65 -26.67
C TYR A 204 -4.73 -8.16 -26.48
N PRO A 205 -5.72 -7.49 -27.11
CA PRO A 205 -7.11 -7.92 -27.08
C PRO A 205 -7.39 -9.04 -28.08
N THR A 206 -8.47 -9.79 -27.82
CA THR A 206 -9.17 -10.59 -28.81
C THR A 206 -10.18 -9.69 -29.53
N VAL A 207 -10.13 -9.66 -30.86
CA VAL A 207 -10.91 -8.72 -31.67
C VAL A 207 -11.52 -9.43 -32.87
N ASP A 208 -12.84 -9.35 -33.02
CA ASP A 208 -13.53 -9.58 -34.29
C ASP A 208 -13.78 -8.21 -34.94
N GLY A 209 -12.95 -7.85 -35.93
CA GLY A 209 -13.00 -6.53 -36.54
C GLY A 209 -14.28 -6.25 -37.34
N GLN A 210 -14.91 -7.27 -37.92
CA GLN A 210 -16.17 -7.09 -38.63
C GLN A 210 -17.31 -6.88 -37.64
N LEU A 211 -17.37 -7.73 -36.60
CA LEU A 211 -18.35 -7.60 -35.53
C LEU A 211 -18.19 -6.26 -34.77
N SER A 212 -16.96 -5.84 -34.47
CA SER A 212 -16.67 -4.56 -33.80
C SER A 212 -17.24 -3.35 -34.55
N ASN A 213 -17.08 -3.31 -35.88
CA ASN A 213 -17.65 -2.21 -36.67
C ASN A 213 -19.19 -2.26 -36.68
N ALA A 214 -19.78 -3.45 -36.79
CA ALA A 214 -21.23 -3.62 -36.77
C ALA A 214 -21.82 -3.24 -35.41
N CYS A 215 -21.22 -3.69 -34.29
CA CYS A 215 -21.62 -3.35 -32.93
C CYS A 215 -21.49 -1.86 -32.64
N TYR A 216 -20.41 -1.22 -33.10
CA TYR A 216 -20.24 0.23 -32.99
C TYR A 216 -21.37 0.99 -33.69
N LEU A 217 -21.65 0.66 -34.96
CA LEU A 217 -22.69 1.34 -35.74
C LEU A 217 -24.09 1.04 -35.22
N HIS A 218 -24.35 -0.17 -34.74
CA HIS A 218 -25.61 -0.52 -34.08
C HIS A 218 -25.83 0.29 -32.81
N ALA A 219 -24.81 0.37 -31.94
CA ALA A 219 -24.89 1.17 -30.72
C ALA A 219 -25.06 2.67 -31.03
N LEU A 220 -24.45 3.14 -32.12
CA LEU A 220 -24.65 4.50 -32.64
C LEU A 220 -26.10 4.74 -33.07
N ASP A 221 -26.68 3.82 -33.86
CA ASP A 221 -28.07 3.89 -34.30
C ASP A 221 -29.01 3.98 -33.09
N GLU A 222 -28.87 3.05 -32.14
CA GLU A 222 -29.69 2.99 -30.92
C GLU A 222 -29.57 4.26 -30.08
N CYS A 223 -28.34 4.73 -29.82
CA CYS A 223 -28.13 5.96 -29.06
C CYS A 223 -28.72 7.18 -29.79
N TYR A 224 -28.54 7.27 -31.11
CA TYR A 224 -29.00 8.42 -31.90
C TYR A 224 -30.52 8.48 -32.01
N LEU A 225 -31.18 7.35 -32.24
CA LEU A 225 -32.63 7.27 -32.29
C LEU A 225 -33.25 7.62 -30.93
N LEU A 226 -32.66 7.14 -29.83
CA LEU A 226 -33.07 7.53 -28.47
C LEU A 226 -32.83 9.01 -28.20
N PHE A 227 -31.68 9.56 -28.62
CA PHE A 227 -31.38 10.98 -28.51
C PHE A 227 -32.44 11.82 -29.24
N CYS A 228 -32.72 11.50 -30.51
CA CYS A 228 -33.73 12.20 -31.30
C CYS A 228 -35.13 12.10 -30.67
N LYS A 229 -35.50 10.93 -30.13
CA LYS A 229 -36.76 10.72 -29.42
C LYS A 229 -36.86 11.59 -28.16
N LYS A 230 -35.79 11.65 -27.35
CA LYS A 230 -35.74 12.49 -26.14
C LYS A 230 -35.80 13.97 -26.48
N SER A 231 -35.03 14.41 -27.48
CA SER A 231 -35.06 15.79 -27.97
C SER A 231 -36.47 16.18 -28.43
N LYS A 232 -37.14 15.31 -29.20
CA LYS A 232 -38.53 15.54 -29.63
C LYS A 232 -39.51 15.69 -28.45
N SER A 233 -39.31 14.93 -27.38
CA SER A 233 -40.20 14.99 -26.20
C SER A 233 -39.99 16.25 -25.34
N LEU A 234 -38.83 16.91 -25.48
CA LEU A 234 -38.47 18.10 -24.72
C LEU A 234 -38.77 19.40 -25.48
N ALA A 235 -38.82 19.34 -26.82
CA ALA A 235 -39.20 20.47 -27.65
C ALA A 235 -40.64 20.92 -27.34
N ALA A 236 -40.84 22.20 -27.02
CA ALA A 236 -42.15 22.81 -26.95
C ALA A 236 -42.76 22.87 -28.37
N VAL A 237 -44.09 22.83 -28.47
CA VAL A 237 -44.87 22.73 -29.72
C VAL A 237 -44.35 23.71 -30.79
N ASP A 238 -43.91 23.13 -31.92
CA ASP A 238 -43.43 23.70 -33.18
C ASP A 238 -42.03 24.39 -33.21
N GLN A 239 -41.20 23.92 -34.18
CA GLN A 239 -39.96 24.51 -34.72
C GLN A 239 -38.58 24.24 -34.07
N GLU A 240 -38.38 23.22 -33.23
CA GLU A 240 -36.99 22.79 -32.91
C GLU A 240 -36.45 21.79 -33.93
N GLU A 241 -35.29 22.11 -34.51
CA GLU A 241 -34.52 21.17 -35.34
C GLU A 241 -34.15 19.93 -34.50
N ILE A 242 -34.23 18.74 -35.11
CA ILE A 242 -33.88 17.46 -34.47
C ILE A 242 -32.79 16.80 -35.30
N GLY A 243 -31.89 16.08 -34.62
CA GLY A 243 -30.86 15.28 -35.28
C GLY A 243 -29.61 16.09 -35.60
N VAL A 244 -28.97 15.83 -36.75
CA VAL A 244 -27.70 16.47 -37.14
C VAL A 244 -27.85 17.98 -37.33
N ALA A 245 -29.03 18.44 -37.75
CA ALA A 245 -29.35 19.86 -37.88
C ALA A 245 -29.26 20.57 -36.51
N SER A 246 -29.73 19.91 -35.45
CA SER A 246 -29.82 20.45 -34.08
C SER A 246 -28.49 20.63 -33.34
N VAL A 247 -27.35 20.32 -33.96
CA VAL A 247 -26.02 20.36 -33.32
C VAL A 247 -25.02 21.05 -34.23
N ASP A 248 -24.15 21.88 -33.66
CA ASP A 248 -23.15 22.64 -34.42
C ASP A 248 -21.93 21.80 -34.74
N TYR A 249 -21.53 20.94 -33.79
CA TYR A 249 -20.41 20.03 -33.95
C TYR A 249 -20.75 18.64 -33.43
N ALA A 250 -20.07 17.63 -33.96
CA ALA A 250 -20.16 16.26 -33.48
C ALA A 250 -18.77 15.65 -33.30
N VAL A 251 -18.58 15.00 -32.14
CA VAL A 251 -17.33 14.40 -31.69
C VAL A 251 -17.59 12.93 -31.39
N PHE A 252 -16.76 12.06 -31.94
CA PHE A 252 -16.93 10.61 -31.83
C PHE A 252 -15.72 9.98 -31.15
N HIS A 253 -15.93 8.85 -30.46
CA HIS A 253 -14.86 7.90 -30.22
C HIS A 253 -14.23 7.51 -31.57
N SER A 254 -12.90 7.56 -31.65
CA SER A 254 -12.17 7.43 -32.91
C SER A 254 -11.11 6.31 -32.83
N PRO A 255 -11.52 5.03 -32.98
CA PRO A 255 -10.57 3.95 -33.20
C PRO A 255 -9.67 4.23 -34.41
N TYR A 256 -10.29 4.77 -35.46
CA TYR A 256 -9.61 5.30 -36.63
C TYR A 256 -10.54 6.26 -37.38
N HIS A 257 -9.96 7.22 -38.08
CA HIS A 257 -10.69 8.34 -38.67
C HIS A 257 -11.76 7.90 -39.70
N LYS A 258 -11.51 6.82 -40.46
CA LYS A 258 -12.51 6.29 -41.38
C LYS A 258 -13.81 5.92 -40.67
N LEU A 259 -13.75 5.30 -39.48
CA LEU A 259 -14.96 4.95 -38.73
C LEU A 259 -15.73 6.20 -38.30
N VAL A 260 -15.04 7.29 -37.97
CA VAL A 260 -15.68 8.59 -37.66
C VAL A 260 -16.44 9.14 -38.87
N GLN A 261 -15.85 9.07 -40.08
CA GLN A 261 -16.53 9.44 -41.33
C GLN A 261 -17.79 8.60 -41.54
N LYS A 262 -17.70 7.27 -41.35
CA LYS A 262 -18.86 6.36 -41.45
C LYS A 262 -19.93 6.68 -40.41
N SER A 263 -19.51 6.97 -39.18
CA SER A 263 -20.41 7.25 -38.05
C SER A 263 -21.27 8.48 -38.32
N PHE A 264 -20.64 9.58 -38.73
CA PHE A 264 -21.39 10.80 -39.01
C PHE A 264 -22.30 10.66 -40.24
N ALA A 265 -21.83 9.99 -41.30
CA ALA A 265 -22.65 9.65 -42.45
C ALA A 265 -23.86 8.76 -42.06
N ARG A 266 -23.67 7.84 -41.11
CA ARG A 266 -24.74 7.00 -40.56
C ARG A 266 -25.81 7.83 -39.87
N LEU A 267 -25.45 8.88 -39.13
CA LEU A 267 -26.43 9.82 -38.55
C LEU A 267 -27.25 10.51 -39.63
N GLY A 268 -26.61 10.96 -40.71
CA GLY A 268 -27.29 11.55 -41.87
C GLY A 268 -28.25 10.57 -42.57
N PHE A 269 -27.89 9.29 -42.64
CA PHE A 269 -28.79 8.24 -43.11
C PHE A 269 -29.99 8.01 -42.17
N LEU A 270 -29.80 8.02 -40.85
CA LEU A 270 -30.92 7.88 -39.92
C LEU A 270 -31.86 9.10 -39.99
N ASP A 271 -31.30 10.31 -40.15
CA ASP A 271 -32.09 11.51 -40.39
C ASP A 271 -32.85 11.45 -41.71
N SER A 272 -32.26 10.91 -42.79
CA SER A 272 -32.95 10.80 -44.07
C SER A 272 -34.21 9.94 -43.97
N ARG A 273 -34.18 8.84 -43.22
CA ARG A 273 -35.36 7.99 -42.98
C ARG A 273 -36.48 8.73 -42.25
N ARG A 274 -36.13 9.64 -41.32
CA ARG A 274 -37.12 10.47 -40.61
C ARG A 274 -37.66 11.60 -41.49
N LEU A 275 -36.77 12.27 -42.24
CA LEU A 275 -37.07 13.51 -42.96
C LEU A 275 -37.71 13.27 -44.33
N MET A 276 -37.40 12.16 -45.02
CA MET A 276 -38.05 11.82 -46.30
C MET A 276 -39.55 11.55 -46.15
N SER A 277 -39.98 11.08 -44.97
CA SER A 277 -41.40 10.91 -44.63
C SER A 277 -42.07 12.21 -44.16
N SER A 278 -41.34 13.32 -44.08
CA SER A 278 -41.85 14.62 -43.64
C SER A 278 -42.30 15.49 -44.82
N GLY A 279 -42.91 16.65 -44.53
CA GLY A 279 -43.32 17.63 -45.54
C GLY A 279 -42.17 18.51 -46.07
N ASP A 280 -40.92 18.26 -45.67
CA ASP A 280 -39.75 19.06 -46.03
C ASP A 280 -39.19 18.65 -47.41
N GLU A 281 -39.48 19.44 -48.44
CA GLU A 281 -39.01 19.21 -49.82
C GLU A 281 -37.49 19.38 -49.97
N ALA A 282 -36.86 20.29 -49.21
CA ALA A 282 -35.42 20.49 -49.28
C ALA A 282 -34.67 19.28 -48.71
N ALA A 283 -35.18 18.68 -47.63
CA ALA A 283 -34.64 17.43 -47.10
C ALA A 283 -34.82 16.26 -48.07
N LYS A 284 -35.96 16.16 -48.77
CA LYS A 284 -36.19 15.12 -49.79
C LYS A 284 -35.19 15.22 -50.95
N GLU A 285 -34.88 16.44 -51.39
CA GLU A 285 -33.86 16.67 -52.43
C GLU A 285 -32.46 16.28 -51.93
N LYS A 286 -32.06 16.77 -50.74
CA LYS A 286 -30.75 16.48 -50.14
C LYS A 286 -30.49 14.97 -49.99
N TYR A 287 -31.51 14.20 -49.61
CA TYR A 287 -31.38 12.78 -49.32
C TYR A 287 -31.89 11.85 -50.45
N ALA A 288 -32.18 12.38 -51.64
CA ALA A 288 -32.78 11.62 -52.74
C ALA A 288 -31.99 10.36 -53.11
N SER A 289 -30.64 10.42 -53.06
CA SER A 289 -29.75 9.28 -53.36
C SER A 289 -29.81 8.15 -52.32
N LEU A 290 -30.32 8.40 -51.12
CA LEU A 290 -30.47 7.39 -50.04
C LEU A 290 -31.83 6.70 -50.04
N ARG A 291 -32.75 7.09 -50.93
CA ARG A 291 -34.13 6.57 -50.98
C ARG A 291 -34.21 5.05 -51.12
N LYS A 292 -33.23 4.43 -51.78
CA LYS A 292 -33.10 2.97 -51.93
C LYS A 292 -33.13 2.22 -50.60
N TRP A 293 -32.64 2.82 -49.51
CA TRP A 293 -32.55 2.20 -48.18
C TRP A 293 -33.55 2.77 -47.16
N ALA A 294 -34.55 3.54 -47.61
CA ALA A 294 -35.49 4.22 -46.72
C ALA A 294 -36.26 3.25 -45.81
N ASP A 295 -36.65 2.09 -46.33
CA ASP A 295 -37.45 1.08 -45.63
C ASP A 295 -36.66 -0.20 -45.26
N ALA A 296 -35.39 -0.29 -45.64
CA ALA A 296 -34.55 -1.46 -45.35
C ALA A 296 -34.41 -1.69 -43.82
N PRO A 297 -34.42 -2.93 -43.31
CA PRO A 297 -34.15 -3.19 -41.90
C PRO A 297 -32.76 -2.69 -41.47
N LEU A 298 -32.65 -1.95 -40.36
CA LEU A 298 -31.38 -1.30 -39.97
C LEU A 298 -30.21 -2.27 -39.82
N HIS A 299 -30.45 -3.47 -39.28
CA HIS A 299 -29.41 -4.48 -39.09
C HIS A 299 -28.81 -4.99 -40.42
N GLU A 300 -29.59 -5.02 -41.51
CA GLU A 300 -29.10 -5.42 -42.84
C GLU A 300 -28.20 -4.34 -43.47
N THR A 301 -28.32 -3.10 -43.00
CA THR A 301 -27.59 -1.95 -43.58
C THR A 301 -26.22 -1.68 -42.92
N LEU A 302 -25.87 -2.36 -41.83
CA LEU A 302 -24.64 -2.09 -41.05
C LEU A 302 -23.36 -2.35 -41.83
N ASN A 303 -23.39 -3.33 -42.74
CA ASN A 303 -22.25 -3.76 -43.55
C ASN A 303 -22.41 -3.41 -45.05
N ASP A 304 -23.43 -2.63 -45.42
CA ASP A 304 -23.68 -2.25 -46.81
C ASP A 304 -22.68 -1.20 -47.28
N ARG A 305 -21.79 -1.62 -48.18
CA ARG A 305 -20.73 -0.76 -48.75
C ARG A 305 -21.27 0.30 -49.70
N GLU A 306 -22.34 0.01 -50.43
CA GLU A 306 -22.94 0.97 -51.35
C GLU A 306 -23.60 2.10 -50.54
N LEU A 307 -24.34 1.75 -49.49
CA LEU A 307 -24.91 2.72 -48.56
C LEU A 307 -23.83 3.59 -47.92
N ASP A 308 -22.72 3.02 -47.42
CA ASP A 308 -21.61 3.77 -46.84
C ASP A 308 -21.05 4.83 -47.81
N LEU A 309 -20.84 4.45 -49.07
CA LEU A 309 -20.31 5.37 -50.08
C LEU A 309 -21.28 6.53 -50.34
N VAL A 310 -22.56 6.24 -50.54
CA VAL A 310 -23.59 7.26 -50.83
C VAL A 310 -23.83 8.15 -49.62
N ALA A 311 -23.95 7.59 -48.41
CA ALA A 311 -24.20 8.35 -47.19
C ALA A 311 -23.05 9.32 -46.87
N ARG A 312 -21.80 8.92 -47.09
CA ARG A 312 -20.64 9.83 -46.92
C ARG A 312 -20.56 10.90 -47.99
N ASP A 313 -21.00 10.63 -49.22
CA ASP A 313 -21.06 11.63 -50.28
C ASP A 313 -22.07 12.73 -49.91
N VAL A 314 -23.27 12.34 -49.46
CA VAL A 314 -24.32 13.24 -48.97
C VAL A 314 -23.85 14.03 -47.73
N ALA A 315 -23.20 13.37 -46.78
CA ALA A 315 -22.75 13.99 -45.53
C ALA A 315 -21.41 14.76 -45.67
N ARG A 316 -20.80 14.84 -46.86
CA ARG A 316 -19.43 15.36 -47.06
C ARG A 316 -19.24 16.76 -46.49
N GLU A 317 -20.14 17.67 -46.85
CA GLU A 317 -20.01 19.09 -46.45
C GLU A 317 -20.33 19.27 -44.97
N ASP A 318 -21.38 18.62 -44.48
CA ASP A 318 -21.71 18.63 -43.05
C ASP A 318 -20.56 18.03 -42.22
N PHE A 319 -19.91 16.96 -42.68
CA PHE A 319 -18.75 16.38 -42.01
C PHE A 319 -17.57 17.36 -41.94
N ARG A 320 -17.30 18.06 -43.05
CA ARG A 320 -16.23 19.06 -43.15
C ARG A 320 -16.41 20.18 -42.13
N VAL A 321 -17.65 20.62 -41.92
CA VAL A 321 -17.98 21.71 -41.01
C VAL A 321 -18.10 21.21 -39.56
N LYS A 322 -18.89 20.16 -39.32
CA LYS A 322 -19.31 19.75 -37.98
C LYS A 322 -18.37 18.77 -37.29
N VAL A 323 -17.54 18.02 -38.03
CA VAL A 323 -16.73 16.92 -37.45
C VAL A 323 -15.23 17.09 -37.70
N SER A 324 -14.80 17.40 -38.91
CA SER A 324 -13.38 17.53 -39.26
C SER A 324 -12.55 18.40 -38.30
N PRO A 325 -13.05 19.53 -37.74
CA PRO A 325 -12.29 20.34 -36.78
C PRO A 325 -11.87 19.60 -35.50
N SER A 326 -12.49 18.45 -35.20
CA SER A 326 -12.21 17.63 -34.02
C SER A 326 -11.20 16.50 -34.27
N CYS A 327 -10.79 16.24 -35.52
CA CYS A 327 -10.16 14.95 -35.87
C CYS A 327 -8.62 14.95 -35.86
N THR A 328 -7.97 16.09 -36.09
CA THR A 328 -6.55 16.14 -36.48
C THR A 328 -5.62 15.49 -35.46
N THR A 329 -5.85 15.69 -34.17
CA THR A 329 -4.98 15.12 -33.12
C THR A 329 -5.07 13.60 -33.10
N SER A 330 -6.27 13.01 -33.13
CA SER A 330 -6.41 11.54 -33.16
C SER A 330 -5.88 10.91 -34.45
N GLN A 331 -5.92 11.62 -35.58
CA GLN A 331 -5.25 11.17 -36.81
C GLN A 331 -3.72 11.12 -36.66
N GLN A 332 -3.15 11.94 -35.78
CA GLN A 332 -1.70 12.04 -35.55
C GLN A 332 -1.21 11.16 -34.39
N LEU A 333 -2.10 10.78 -33.47
CA LEU A 333 -1.82 9.95 -32.29
C LEU A 333 -2.24 8.49 -32.44
N GLY A 334 -3.23 8.21 -33.28
CA GLY A 334 -3.91 6.92 -33.30
C GLY A 334 -4.97 6.80 -32.19
N ASN A 335 -5.39 5.57 -31.90
CA ASN A 335 -6.42 5.30 -30.90
C ASN A 335 -5.88 5.42 -29.48
N SER A 336 -6.47 6.28 -28.66
CA SER A 336 -6.15 6.41 -27.22
C SER A 336 -7.27 5.84 -26.33
N TYR A 337 -8.02 4.87 -26.85
CA TYR A 337 -9.16 4.19 -26.19
C TYR A 337 -10.09 5.16 -25.44
N THR A 338 -10.13 5.11 -24.10
CA THR A 338 -11.03 5.95 -23.30
C THR A 338 -10.79 7.44 -23.52
N ALA A 339 -9.55 7.83 -23.80
CA ALA A 339 -9.18 9.23 -24.05
C ALA A 339 -9.58 9.72 -25.45
N ALA A 340 -9.90 8.83 -26.40
CA ALA A 340 -10.02 9.21 -27.82
C ALA A 340 -11.15 10.21 -28.10
N VAL A 341 -12.33 10.04 -27.51
CA VAL A 341 -13.46 10.98 -27.69
C VAL A 341 -13.12 12.35 -27.08
N TYR A 342 -12.39 12.37 -25.96
CA TYR A 342 -12.00 13.59 -25.27
C TYR A 342 -10.79 14.28 -25.91
N MET A 343 -9.90 13.52 -26.55
CA MET A 343 -8.83 14.05 -27.38
C MET A 343 -9.41 14.79 -28.59
N ASN A 344 -10.48 14.25 -29.19
CA ASN A 344 -11.21 14.93 -30.26
C ASN A 344 -11.96 16.17 -29.76
N LEU A 345 -12.56 16.12 -28.57
CA LEU A 345 -13.16 17.30 -27.94
C LEU A 345 -12.10 18.39 -27.68
N ALA A 346 -10.94 18.02 -27.12
CA ALA A 346 -9.82 18.94 -26.91
C ALA A 346 -9.33 19.56 -28.22
N THR A 347 -9.32 18.78 -29.30
CA THR A 347 -8.98 19.26 -30.64
C THR A 347 -9.99 20.29 -31.13
N LEU A 348 -11.29 20.02 -30.96
CA LEU A 348 -12.34 20.95 -31.33
C LEU A 348 -12.22 22.26 -30.54
N VAL A 349 -12.03 22.19 -29.22
CA VAL A 349 -11.86 23.39 -28.38
C VAL A 349 -10.62 24.17 -28.81
N TYR A 350 -9.50 23.50 -29.04
CA TYR A 350 -8.27 24.14 -29.51
C TYR A 350 -8.45 24.90 -30.84
N VAL A 351 -9.18 24.31 -31.80
CA VAL A 351 -9.38 24.89 -33.13
C VAL A 351 -10.49 25.96 -33.15
N ARG A 352 -11.53 25.80 -32.33
CA ARG A 352 -12.79 26.58 -32.44
C ARG A 352 -13.20 27.29 -31.15
N ALA A 353 -12.31 27.50 -30.18
CA ALA A 353 -12.64 28.12 -28.88
C ALA A 353 -13.55 29.36 -28.96
N LYS A 354 -13.24 30.29 -29.89
CA LYS A 354 -14.02 31.53 -30.08
C LYS A 354 -15.43 31.31 -30.63
N GLU A 355 -15.60 30.33 -31.50
CA GLU A 355 -16.91 29.97 -32.06
C GLU A 355 -17.75 29.24 -31.00
N LEU A 356 -17.13 28.31 -30.27
CA LEU A 356 -17.80 27.58 -29.19
C LEU A 356 -18.23 28.53 -28.05
N ALA A 357 -17.44 29.54 -27.72
CA ALA A 357 -17.77 30.52 -26.68
C ALA A 357 -19.09 31.27 -26.94
N GLN A 358 -19.52 31.37 -28.20
CA GLN A 358 -20.75 32.06 -28.60
C GLN A 358 -22.04 31.26 -28.34
N GLY A 359 -21.93 29.98 -27.96
CA GLY A 359 -23.09 29.15 -27.65
C GLY A 359 -23.35 28.04 -28.64
N ALA A 360 -22.41 27.09 -28.78
CA ALA A 360 -22.56 25.91 -29.65
C ALA A 360 -23.06 24.67 -28.90
N ARG A 361 -23.78 23.80 -29.61
CA ARG A 361 -24.21 22.46 -29.20
C ARG A 361 -23.27 21.41 -29.77
N VAL A 362 -22.52 20.74 -28.92
CA VAL A 362 -21.54 19.72 -29.33
C VAL A 362 -22.08 18.33 -28.99
N LEU A 363 -22.41 17.52 -29.99
CA LEU A 363 -22.80 16.14 -29.82
C LEU A 363 -21.57 15.26 -29.54
N LEU A 364 -21.59 14.45 -28.50
CA LEU A 364 -20.57 13.46 -28.21
C LEU A 364 -21.16 12.06 -28.36
N PHE A 365 -20.45 11.18 -29.03
CA PHE A 365 -20.71 9.74 -29.04
C PHE A 365 -19.50 8.99 -28.50
N SER A 366 -19.67 8.37 -27.34
CA SER A 366 -18.67 7.50 -26.72
C SER A 366 -19.12 6.05 -26.82
N TYR A 367 -18.20 5.18 -27.22
CA TYR A 367 -18.42 3.75 -27.38
C TYR A 367 -17.29 2.99 -26.69
N GLY A 368 -17.62 1.88 -26.05
CA GLY A 368 -16.67 0.86 -25.63
C GLY A 368 -17.25 -0.52 -25.91
N SER A 369 -16.45 -1.40 -26.50
CA SER A 369 -16.81 -2.79 -26.81
C SER A 369 -17.24 -3.58 -25.57
N GLY A 370 -18.02 -4.66 -25.79
CA GLY A 370 -18.63 -5.46 -24.73
C GLY A 370 -20.16 -5.45 -24.62
N SER A 371 -20.95 -4.42 -24.95
CA SER A 371 -20.63 -3.03 -25.25
C SER A 371 -21.50 -2.05 -24.44
N LEU A 372 -20.91 -0.89 -24.16
CA LEU A 372 -21.58 0.28 -23.58
C LEU A 372 -21.32 1.49 -24.48
N ALA A 373 -22.38 2.23 -24.80
CA ALA A 373 -22.29 3.46 -25.56
C ALA A 373 -23.21 4.53 -24.99
N SER A 374 -22.78 5.78 -25.06
CA SER A 374 -23.63 6.93 -24.75
C SER A 374 -23.46 8.05 -25.76
N MET A 375 -24.58 8.68 -26.07
CA MET A 375 -24.66 9.92 -26.83
C MET A 375 -25.21 11.03 -25.94
N PHE A 376 -24.54 12.17 -25.90
CA PHE A 376 -24.95 13.34 -25.11
C PHE A 376 -24.47 14.63 -25.74
N VAL A 377 -25.05 15.76 -25.34
CA VAL A 377 -24.69 17.08 -25.84
C VAL A 377 -23.95 17.87 -24.76
N LEU A 378 -22.92 18.60 -25.16
CA LEU A 378 -22.35 19.69 -24.36
C LEU A 378 -22.85 21.02 -24.92
N HIS A 379 -23.45 21.85 -24.07
CA HIS A 379 -23.79 23.23 -24.37
C HIS A 379 -22.62 24.12 -23.97
N THR A 380 -22.03 24.75 -24.97
CA THR A 380 -20.89 25.64 -24.75
C THR A 380 -21.36 27.05 -24.44
N ARG A 381 -20.58 27.80 -23.65
CA ARG A 381 -20.91 29.18 -23.25
C ARG A 381 -19.69 29.91 -22.71
N GLU A 382 -19.79 31.24 -22.67
CA GLU A 382 -18.97 32.04 -21.77
C GLU A 382 -19.44 31.84 -20.30
N PRO A 383 -18.52 31.50 -19.38
CA PRO A 383 -18.84 31.35 -17.96
C PRO A 383 -19.06 32.73 -17.29
N SER A 384 -19.49 32.75 -16.02
CA SER A 384 -19.68 34.01 -15.29
C SER A 384 -18.36 34.79 -15.13
N GLU A 385 -18.42 36.10 -14.87
CA GLU A 385 -17.22 36.95 -14.70
C GLU A 385 -16.25 36.41 -13.63
N SER A 386 -16.74 35.74 -12.58
CA SER A 386 -15.90 35.09 -11.55
C SER A 386 -15.10 33.89 -12.07
N ALA A 387 -15.55 33.24 -13.15
CA ALA A 387 -14.91 32.07 -13.75
C ALA A 387 -14.22 32.37 -15.09
N LYS A 388 -14.60 33.44 -15.79
CA LYS A 388 -14.15 33.84 -17.14
C LYS A 388 -12.64 34.02 -17.31
N GLY A 389 -11.94 34.45 -16.25
CA GLY A 389 -10.47 34.56 -16.24
C GLY A 389 -9.72 33.25 -16.02
N LYS A 390 -10.38 32.22 -15.48
CA LYS A 390 -9.75 30.95 -15.06
C LYS A 390 -10.18 29.78 -15.94
N PHE A 391 -11.47 29.67 -16.23
CA PHE A 391 -12.12 28.51 -16.87
C PHE A 391 -12.88 28.90 -18.15
N SER A 392 -12.20 29.54 -19.11
CA SER A 392 -12.76 29.86 -20.44
C SER A 392 -12.26 28.91 -21.53
N LEU A 393 -13.02 28.77 -22.62
CA LEU A 393 -12.64 27.94 -23.77
C LEU A 393 -11.34 28.43 -24.43
N GLU A 394 -11.11 29.74 -24.46
CA GLU A 394 -9.85 30.31 -24.95
C GLU A 394 -8.66 29.95 -24.06
N ASN A 395 -8.84 29.98 -22.73
CA ASN A 395 -7.78 29.57 -21.81
C ASN A 395 -7.46 28.06 -21.94
N ILE A 396 -8.51 27.24 -22.12
CA ILE A 396 -8.34 25.81 -22.43
C ILE A 396 -7.53 25.64 -23.72
N ALA A 397 -7.92 26.29 -24.82
CA ALA A 397 -7.20 26.21 -26.09
C ALA A 397 -5.73 26.63 -25.95
N LYS A 398 -5.47 27.73 -25.22
CA LYS A 398 -4.12 28.21 -24.94
C LYS A 398 -3.29 27.19 -24.17
N SER A 399 -3.88 26.55 -23.14
CA SER A 399 -3.22 25.52 -22.34
C SER A 399 -2.87 24.27 -23.16
N LEU A 400 -3.82 23.82 -23.98
CA LEU A 400 -3.68 22.62 -24.80
C LEU A 400 -2.53 22.71 -25.81
N ASN A 401 -2.41 23.84 -26.52
CA ASN A 401 -1.34 24.14 -27.49
C ASN A 401 -0.99 22.95 -28.42
N LEU A 402 -2.03 22.33 -29.02
CA LEU A 402 -1.89 21.02 -29.67
C LEU A 402 -0.98 21.04 -30.89
N THR A 403 -1.03 22.09 -31.71
CA THR A 403 -0.19 22.18 -32.93
C THR A 403 1.30 22.13 -32.57
N ALA A 404 1.73 22.96 -31.60
CA ALA A 404 3.13 23.00 -31.20
C ALA A 404 3.57 21.67 -30.57
N ARG A 405 2.72 21.07 -29.73
CA ARG A 405 3.02 19.80 -29.06
C ARG A 405 3.09 18.62 -30.03
N LEU A 406 2.22 18.56 -31.01
CA LEU A 406 2.26 17.53 -32.05
C LEU A 406 3.50 17.67 -32.93
N ALA A 407 3.90 18.90 -33.25
CA ALA A 407 5.08 19.21 -34.05
C ALA A 407 6.41 18.94 -33.31
N TYR A 408 6.42 19.04 -31.97
CA TYR A 408 7.59 18.74 -31.15
C TYR A 408 7.89 17.23 -31.02
N ARG A 409 6.97 16.37 -31.46
CA ARG A 409 7.17 14.93 -31.37
C ARG A 409 8.32 14.44 -32.26
N THR A 410 9.01 13.42 -31.80
CA THR A 410 10.11 12.77 -32.50
C THR A 410 9.59 11.58 -33.31
N LYS A 411 9.81 11.60 -34.62
CA LYS A 411 9.50 10.47 -35.51
C LYS A 411 10.42 9.29 -35.22
N LYS A 412 9.87 8.07 -35.23
CA LYS A 412 10.55 6.79 -35.10
C LYS A 412 10.33 5.95 -36.34
N SER A 413 11.34 5.16 -36.71
CA SER A 413 11.19 4.23 -37.83
C SER A 413 10.21 3.09 -37.49
N PRO A 414 9.58 2.45 -38.48
CA PRO A 414 8.78 1.24 -38.28
C PRO A 414 9.53 0.10 -37.55
N GLU A 415 10.84 -0.02 -37.76
CA GLU A 415 11.70 -0.99 -37.07
C GLU A 415 11.87 -0.64 -35.59
N GLU A 416 12.15 0.63 -35.27
CA GLU A 416 12.22 1.10 -33.87
C GLU A 416 10.88 0.90 -33.15
N PHE A 417 9.76 1.21 -33.83
CA PHE A 417 8.42 0.96 -33.32
C PHE A 417 8.19 -0.53 -33.05
N THR A 418 8.52 -1.40 -34.01
CA THR A 418 8.38 -2.85 -33.86
C THR A 418 9.24 -3.38 -32.71
N ALA A 419 10.45 -2.86 -32.53
CA ALA A 419 11.33 -3.21 -31.43
C ALA A 419 10.73 -2.80 -30.07
N ARG A 420 10.16 -1.60 -29.97
CA ARG A 420 9.47 -1.12 -28.75
C ARG A 420 8.22 -1.94 -28.43
N MET A 421 7.42 -2.30 -29.42
CA MET A 421 6.25 -3.17 -29.21
C MET A 421 6.68 -4.56 -28.73
N LYS A 422 7.76 -5.11 -29.29
CA LYS A 422 8.33 -6.38 -28.83
C LYS A 422 8.85 -6.28 -27.39
N LEU A 423 9.55 -5.19 -27.05
CA LEU A 423 9.99 -4.93 -25.68
C LEU A 423 8.80 -4.88 -24.73
N ARG A 424 7.77 -4.09 -25.04
CA ARG A 424 6.55 -4.01 -24.23
C ARG A 424 5.88 -5.37 -24.06
N GLN A 425 5.79 -6.16 -25.12
CA GLN A 425 5.21 -7.50 -25.05
C GLN A 425 5.96 -8.43 -24.08
N VAL A 426 7.29 -8.38 -24.07
CA VAL A 426 8.09 -9.26 -23.18
C VAL A 426 8.19 -8.73 -21.75
N THR A 427 7.93 -7.44 -21.53
CA THR A 427 7.99 -6.80 -20.21
C THR A 427 6.62 -6.65 -19.55
N TYR A 428 5.54 -6.87 -20.29
CA TYR A 428 4.17 -6.82 -19.78
C TYR A 428 3.94 -7.91 -18.73
N GLY A 429 3.49 -7.50 -17.53
CA GLY A 429 3.25 -8.41 -16.41
C GLY A 429 4.50 -8.87 -15.65
N THR A 430 5.70 -8.44 -16.05
CA THR A 430 6.95 -8.72 -15.32
C THR A 430 6.91 -8.06 -13.95
N GLN A 431 7.10 -8.86 -12.89
CA GLN A 431 6.91 -8.41 -11.51
C GLN A 431 8.15 -7.71 -10.92
N TYR A 432 9.35 -7.96 -11.44
CA TYR A 432 10.60 -7.44 -10.86
C TYR A 432 11.79 -7.43 -11.82
N ASP A 433 12.86 -6.71 -11.45
CA ASP A 433 14.13 -6.59 -12.19
C ASP A 433 14.01 -6.13 -13.64
N LEU A 434 12.94 -5.37 -13.95
CA LEU A 434 12.76 -4.79 -15.27
C LEU A 434 13.80 -3.69 -15.51
N LYS A 435 14.80 -3.97 -16.37
CA LYS A 435 15.75 -2.97 -16.83
C LYS A 435 15.08 -2.03 -17.84
N LEU A 436 14.70 -0.84 -17.38
CA LEU A 436 14.15 0.22 -18.21
C LEU A 436 15.25 0.80 -19.13
N THR A 437 14.95 0.87 -20.42
CA THR A 437 15.89 1.20 -21.50
C THR A 437 15.72 2.61 -22.04
N GLN A 438 14.53 3.22 -21.89
CA GLN A 438 14.31 4.61 -22.28
C GLN A 438 15.13 5.55 -21.39
N SER A 439 15.90 6.45 -22.02
CA SER A 439 16.67 7.47 -21.31
C SER A 439 15.73 8.47 -20.62
N ILE A 440 16.01 8.78 -19.36
CA ILE A 440 15.29 9.83 -18.62
C ILE A 440 15.46 11.19 -19.32
N THR A 441 16.62 11.44 -19.95
CA THR A 441 16.86 12.68 -20.73
C THR A 441 15.98 12.82 -21.96
N SER A 442 15.34 11.73 -22.42
CA SER A 442 14.37 11.76 -23.53
C SER A 442 12.95 12.09 -23.06
N ILE A 443 12.69 12.10 -21.75
CA ILE A 443 11.42 12.49 -21.16
C ILE A 443 11.41 14.03 -21.03
N PRO A 444 10.47 14.74 -21.68
CA PRO A 444 10.34 16.18 -21.57
C PRO A 444 10.24 16.67 -20.13
N ASP A 445 10.75 17.88 -19.86
CA ASP A 445 10.77 18.49 -18.54
C ASP A 445 9.37 18.55 -17.88
N GLY A 446 9.32 18.21 -16.59
CA GLY A 446 8.11 18.22 -15.78
C GLY A 446 7.12 17.09 -16.05
N GLU A 447 7.43 16.12 -16.91
CA GLU A 447 6.62 14.92 -17.16
C GLU A 447 6.96 13.78 -16.19
N TYR A 448 5.96 12.97 -15.85
CA TYR A 448 6.15 11.80 -15.01
C TYR A 448 6.57 10.60 -15.86
N TYR A 449 7.43 9.77 -15.29
CA TYR A 449 7.90 8.54 -15.90
C TYR A 449 8.01 7.43 -14.85
N LEU A 450 7.88 6.17 -15.29
CA LEU A 450 8.15 5.00 -14.47
C LEU A 450 9.65 4.95 -14.17
N ASP A 451 10.00 5.14 -12.90
CA ASP A 451 11.39 5.16 -12.43
C ASP A 451 11.94 3.75 -12.27
N ARG A 452 11.17 2.90 -11.57
CA ARG A 452 11.50 1.49 -11.30
C ARG A 452 10.25 0.69 -10.92
N ILE A 453 10.38 -0.63 -11.04
CA ILE A 453 9.48 -1.63 -10.46
C ILE A 453 10.32 -2.49 -9.53
N ASP A 454 9.93 -2.61 -8.27
CA ASP A 454 10.68 -3.42 -7.30
C ASP A 454 10.30 -4.91 -7.31
N ASN A 455 10.90 -5.68 -6.42
CA ASN A 455 10.68 -7.13 -6.33
C ASN A 455 9.27 -7.56 -5.93
N MET A 456 8.44 -6.63 -5.43
CA MET A 456 7.06 -6.87 -5.05
C MET A 456 6.07 -6.39 -6.12
N GLY A 457 6.56 -5.93 -7.29
CA GLY A 457 5.73 -5.34 -8.33
C GLY A 457 5.25 -3.92 -8.04
N ARG A 458 5.80 -3.25 -7.01
CA ARG A 458 5.45 -1.86 -6.69
C ARG A 458 6.11 -0.95 -7.72
N ARG A 459 5.31 -0.09 -8.33
CA ARG A 459 5.75 0.87 -9.36
C ARG A 459 6.03 2.22 -8.73
N PHE A 460 7.21 2.78 -8.99
CA PHE A 460 7.62 4.09 -8.51
C PHE A 460 7.71 5.05 -9.69
N TYR A 461 7.16 6.25 -9.51
CA TYR A 461 7.12 7.28 -10.54
C TYR A 461 7.94 8.48 -10.10
N ALA A 462 8.70 9.06 -11.03
CA ALA A 462 9.47 10.27 -10.81
C ALA A 462 9.09 11.31 -11.87
N ARG A 463 9.42 12.58 -11.59
CA ARG A 463 9.17 13.71 -12.49
C ARG A 463 10.50 14.22 -13.06
N SER A 464 10.59 14.37 -14.38
CA SER A 464 11.78 14.87 -15.06
C SER A 464 12.05 16.36 -14.74
N THR A 465 13.34 16.73 -14.68
CA THR A 465 13.82 18.11 -14.50
C THR A 465 14.94 18.44 -15.50
N SER A 466 14.90 19.57 -16.19
CA SER A 466 15.90 19.93 -17.20
C SER A 466 17.24 20.39 -16.62
N ALA A 467 18.31 19.67 -17.01
CA ALA A 467 19.75 19.98 -16.95
C ALA A 467 20.47 19.97 -15.59
N ALA A 468 21.26 18.91 -15.35
CA ALA A 468 22.73 18.93 -15.34
C ALA A 468 23.47 20.19 -14.83
N ALA A 469 22.99 20.86 -13.78
CA ALA A 469 23.72 21.91 -13.08
C ALA A 469 23.42 21.85 -11.58
N LEU A 470 23.85 20.77 -10.91
CA LEU A 470 24.32 20.80 -9.53
C LEU A 470 25.04 19.48 -9.14
N GLU A 471 25.94 18.99 -9.99
CA GLU A 471 26.87 17.90 -9.64
C GLU A 471 27.89 18.29 -8.54
N SER A 472 27.69 19.43 -7.86
CA SER A 472 28.43 19.82 -6.65
C SER A 472 27.53 20.29 -5.49
N GLY A 473 26.19 20.23 -5.64
CA GLY A 473 25.24 20.56 -4.57
C GLY A 473 24.10 19.53 -4.40
N VAL A 474 24.06 18.50 -5.26
CA VAL A 474 23.10 17.38 -5.17
C VAL A 474 23.36 16.48 -3.96
N GLU A 475 24.54 16.48 -3.36
CA GLU A 475 24.78 15.74 -2.11
C GLU A 475 24.05 16.35 -0.91
N GLU A 476 23.84 17.66 -0.91
CA GLU A 476 23.20 18.37 0.20
C GLU A 476 21.67 18.39 0.05
N GLN A 477 21.15 18.46 -1.19
CA GLN A 477 19.71 18.46 -1.47
C GLN A 477 19.10 17.05 -1.65
N ARG A 478 19.88 16.04 -2.08
CA ARG A 478 19.50 14.62 -1.87
C ARG A 478 19.46 14.28 -0.40
N ARG A 479 20.35 14.85 0.42
CA ARG A 479 20.22 14.77 1.88
C ARG A 479 18.87 15.32 2.28
N VAL A 480 18.54 16.58 2.01
CA VAL A 480 17.28 17.19 2.47
C VAL A 480 16.00 16.49 1.96
N THR A 481 15.98 15.94 0.75
CA THR A 481 14.78 15.26 0.21
C THR A 481 14.66 13.81 0.68
N ASN A 482 15.79 13.09 0.86
CA ASN A 482 15.79 11.83 1.61
C ASN A 482 15.47 12.07 3.07
N THR A 483 15.94 13.16 3.69
CA THR A 483 15.62 13.53 5.07
C THR A 483 14.13 13.87 5.20
N MET A 484 13.46 14.48 4.21
CA MET A 484 12.01 14.73 4.29
C MET A 484 11.14 13.48 4.06
N LEU A 485 11.58 12.52 3.23
CA LEU A 485 10.92 11.22 3.06
C LEU A 485 11.24 10.23 4.20
N GLU A 486 12.46 10.29 4.75
CA GLU A 486 12.85 9.63 6.01
C GLU A 486 12.02 10.20 7.16
N VAL A 487 11.79 11.52 7.24
CA VAL A 487 10.96 12.16 8.28
C VAL A 487 9.45 11.94 8.09
N ALA A 488 8.97 11.51 6.92
CA ALA A 488 7.55 11.16 6.75
C ALA A 488 7.22 9.70 7.17
N GLY A 489 8.22 8.82 7.25
CA GLY A 489 8.05 7.39 7.58
C GLY A 489 9.01 6.83 8.63
N ALA A 490 9.86 7.66 9.26
CA ALA A 490 10.71 7.28 10.37
C ALA A 490 9.87 6.95 11.61
N VAL A 491 10.38 6.06 12.45
CA VAL A 491 9.73 5.67 13.69
C VAL A 491 10.75 5.73 14.81
N TYR A 492 10.51 6.62 15.76
CA TYR A 492 11.41 6.85 16.88
C TYR A 492 10.92 6.10 18.10
N VAL A 493 11.85 5.45 18.81
CA VAL A 493 11.56 4.93 20.15
C VAL A 493 11.82 6.04 21.15
N THR A 494 10.79 6.42 21.90
CA THR A 494 10.84 7.59 22.77
C THR A 494 10.65 7.24 24.24
N GLY A 495 9.98 6.12 24.52
CA GLY A 495 9.83 5.54 25.85
C GLY A 495 10.20 4.07 25.86
N THR A 496 10.83 3.63 26.94
CA THR A 496 11.10 2.22 27.22
C THR A 496 10.81 1.97 28.70
N SER A 497 10.47 0.73 29.03
CA SER A 497 10.39 0.28 30.41
C SER A 497 10.76 -1.19 30.48
N VAL A 498 11.29 -1.60 31.62
CA VAL A 498 11.66 -2.98 31.87
C VAL A 498 11.32 -3.38 33.31
N GLY A 499 10.52 -4.43 33.42
CA GLY A 499 10.21 -5.14 34.66
C GLY A 499 11.07 -6.39 34.74
N LEU A 500 12.13 -6.33 35.56
CA LEU A 500 13.08 -7.43 35.70
C LEU A 500 12.67 -8.39 36.83
N PRO A 501 12.84 -9.71 36.65
CA PRO A 501 12.65 -10.69 37.71
C PRO A 501 13.67 -10.52 38.85
N GLY A 502 13.30 -11.01 40.04
CA GLY A 502 14.17 -11.01 41.23
C GLY A 502 14.35 -9.66 41.94
N GLN A 503 13.80 -8.57 41.40
CA GLN A 503 13.99 -7.21 41.93
C GLN A 503 12.99 -6.87 43.05
N THR A 504 13.45 -6.17 44.10
CA THR A 504 12.58 -5.74 45.22
C THR A 504 11.35 -4.95 44.75
N LYS A 505 11.54 -4.09 43.75
CA LYS A 505 10.46 -3.47 42.97
C LYS A 505 10.60 -3.94 41.53
N VAL A 506 9.49 -4.35 40.94
CA VAL A 506 9.48 -4.85 39.56
C VAL A 506 9.98 -3.79 38.57
N PHE A 507 9.48 -2.56 38.70
CA PHE A 507 9.89 -1.41 37.90
C PHE A 507 10.56 -0.36 38.80
N GLU A 508 11.79 0.03 38.46
CA GLU A 508 12.59 1.06 39.16
C GLU A 508 13.04 2.17 38.20
N GLY A 509 12.32 2.35 37.08
CA GLY A 509 12.66 3.32 36.04
C GLY A 509 14.03 3.05 35.43
N GLU A 510 14.87 4.08 35.32
CA GLU A 510 16.22 3.99 34.74
C GLU A 510 17.13 2.98 35.46
N LYS A 511 16.92 2.72 36.76
CA LYS A 511 17.68 1.69 37.46
C LYS A 511 17.47 0.30 36.88
N SER A 512 16.23 -0.05 36.51
CA SER A 512 15.95 -1.35 35.88
C SER A 512 16.65 -1.48 34.52
N VAL A 513 16.76 -0.39 33.76
CA VAL A 513 17.52 -0.33 32.51
C VAL A 513 19.02 -0.52 32.77
N GLU A 514 19.59 0.18 33.76
CA GLU A 514 21.00 0.01 34.14
C GLU A 514 21.34 -1.44 34.53
N LYS A 515 20.46 -2.08 35.32
CA LYS A 515 20.64 -3.48 35.74
C LYS A 515 20.61 -4.44 34.56
N LEU A 516 19.69 -4.23 33.61
CA LEU A 516 19.62 -4.99 32.36
C LEU A 516 20.91 -4.84 31.55
N LEU A 517 21.39 -3.60 31.35
CA LEU A 517 22.60 -3.32 30.59
C LEU A 517 23.87 -3.83 31.28
N ARG A 518 23.94 -3.82 32.62
CA ARG A 518 25.08 -4.37 33.37
C ARG A 518 25.13 -5.90 33.39
N GLY A 519 24.04 -6.57 33.02
CA GLY A 519 23.96 -8.02 33.09
C GLY A 519 23.75 -8.56 34.50
N GLU A 520 23.00 -7.84 35.34
CA GLU A 520 22.72 -8.29 36.71
C GLU A 520 21.90 -9.59 36.70
N ASN A 521 22.35 -10.57 37.48
CA ASN A 521 21.72 -11.88 37.51
C ASN A 521 20.33 -11.83 38.16
N CYS A 522 19.31 -12.19 37.40
CA CYS A 522 17.92 -12.33 37.81
C CYS A 522 17.48 -13.81 37.97
N ILE A 523 18.43 -14.74 37.87
CA ILE A 523 18.17 -16.19 37.96
C ILE A 523 18.41 -16.66 39.38
N HIS A 524 17.40 -17.32 39.95
CA HIS A 524 17.41 -17.82 41.33
C HIS A 524 17.12 -19.32 41.38
N GLU A 525 17.55 -19.97 42.45
CA GLU A 525 17.19 -21.36 42.74
C GLU A 525 15.71 -21.47 43.12
N LEU A 526 15.04 -22.48 42.57
CA LEU A 526 13.68 -22.82 42.94
C LEU A 526 13.66 -23.44 44.33
N THR A 527 12.61 -23.13 45.08
CA THR A 527 12.42 -23.71 46.40
C THR A 527 12.08 -25.19 46.32
N ASP A 528 12.31 -25.93 47.39
CA ASP A 528 11.88 -27.33 47.49
C ASP A 528 10.37 -27.50 47.26
N ALA A 529 9.56 -26.53 47.72
CA ALA A 529 8.12 -26.54 47.50
C ALA A 529 7.76 -26.40 46.01
N ASP A 530 8.50 -25.62 45.23
CA ASP A 530 8.30 -25.51 43.78
C ASP A 530 8.61 -26.83 43.08
N LYS A 531 9.69 -27.50 43.50
CA LYS A 531 10.11 -28.80 42.97
C LYS A 531 9.11 -29.89 43.32
N ASP A 532 8.63 -29.92 44.55
CA ASP A 532 7.61 -30.87 45.01
C ASP A 532 6.31 -30.69 44.20
N ARG A 533 5.87 -29.45 43.97
CA ARG A 533 4.71 -29.17 43.11
C ARG A 533 4.88 -29.68 41.69
N MET A 534 6.06 -29.56 41.08
CA MET A 534 6.35 -30.13 39.76
C MET A 534 6.28 -31.66 39.76
N MET A 535 6.85 -32.33 40.76
CA MET A 535 6.83 -33.80 40.86
C MET A 535 5.40 -34.36 40.93
N THR A 536 4.48 -33.66 41.61
CA THR A 536 3.07 -34.09 41.67
C THR A 536 2.34 -34.14 40.32
N ARG A 537 2.93 -33.56 39.26
CA ARG A 537 2.33 -33.51 37.92
C ARG A 537 2.63 -34.73 37.05
N ASN A 538 3.34 -35.74 37.57
CA ASN A 538 3.71 -36.96 36.85
C ASN A 538 4.38 -36.66 35.48
N ILE A 539 5.30 -35.69 35.47
CA ILE A 539 5.99 -35.26 34.26
C ILE A 539 6.86 -36.41 33.74
N VAL A 540 6.77 -36.69 32.44
CA VAL A 540 7.62 -37.68 31.76
C VAL A 540 8.43 -36.99 30.69
N HIS A 541 9.74 -36.92 30.89
CA HIS A 541 10.68 -36.45 29.89
C HIS A 541 10.83 -37.50 28.79
N VAL A 542 10.65 -37.07 27.54
CA VAL A 542 10.81 -37.92 26.37
C VAL A 542 12.09 -37.54 25.65
N SER A 543 13.08 -38.45 25.66
CA SER A 543 14.30 -38.31 24.86
C SER A 543 14.20 -39.20 23.63
N LYS A 544 14.64 -38.69 22.48
CA LYS A 544 14.69 -39.45 21.24
C LYS A 544 16.13 -39.54 20.78
N ASP A 545 16.64 -40.76 20.66
CA ASP A 545 17.94 -41.01 20.05
C ASP A 545 17.87 -40.63 18.57
N LYS A 546 18.70 -39.66 18.16
CA LYS A 546 18.69 -39.13 16.79
C LYS A 546 19.22 -40.14 15.77
N THR A 547 20.00 -41.13 16.20
CA THR A 547 20.65 -42.14 15.35
C THR A 547 19.79 -43.39 15.22
N THR A 548 19.26 -43.88 16.34
CA THR A 548 18.45 -45.12 16.37
C THR A 548 16.94 -44.86 16.25
N ARG A 549 16.50 -43.59 16.36
CA ARG A 549 15.09 -43.15 16.47
C ARG A 549 14.32 -43.73 17.66
N ASN A 550 14.99 -44.46 18.55
CA ASN A 550 14.39 -44.99 19.77
C ASN A 550 13.94 -43.85 20.69
N VAL A 551 12.78 -44.05 21.31
CA VAL A 551 12.20 -43.10 22.25
C VAL A 551 12.34 -43.65 23.66
N THR A 552 13.05 -42.94 24.52
CA THR A 552 13.23 -43.27 25.93
C THR A 552 12.43 -42.30 26.79
N ARG A 553 11.73 -42.84 27.79
CA ARG A 553 10.85 -42.08 28.68
C ARG A 553 11.45 -42.08 30.08
N PHE A 554 11.68 -40.90 30.64
CA PHE A 554 12.24 -40.71 31.97
C PHE A 554 11.21 -39.98 32.86
N PRO A 555 10.62 -40.65 33.87
CA PRO A 555 9.76 -39.96 34.82
C PRO A 555 10.59 -38.94 35.63
N VAL A 556 10.03 -37.75 35.86
CA VAL A 556 10.58 -36.75 36.76
C VAL A 556 10.06 -37.07 38.16
N SER A 557 10.82 -37.91 38.88
CA SER A 557 10.40 -38.50 40.17
C SER A 557 11.21 -38.03 41.37
N THR A 558 12.33 -37.31 41.14
CA THR A 558 13.16 -36.74 42.19
C THR A 558 13.25 -35.22 42.04
N ARG A 559 13.65 -34.52 43.12
CA ARG A 559 13.83 -33.06 43.08
C ARG A 559 14.92 -32.67 42.11
N GLU A 560 15.97 -33.47 41.99
CA GLU A 560 17.10 -33.30 41.07
C GLU A 560 16.66 -33.39 39.60
N ASP A 561 15.62 -34.18 39.31
CA ASP A 561 15.06 -34.31 37.97
C ASP A 561 14.23 -33.08 37.55
N CYS A 562 13.88 -32.19 38.48
CA CYS A 562 13.07 -31.00 38.22
C CYS A 562 13.90 -29.85 37.63
N ILE A 563 13.20 -28.78 37.18
CA ILE A 563 13.86 -27.49 36.94
C ILE A 563 14.45 -27.00 38.27
N GLN A 564 15.71 -26.57 38.26
CA GLN A 564 16.42 -26.15 39.48
C GLN A 564 16.47 -24.63 39.64
N VAL A 565 16.57 -23.89 38.53
CA VAL A 565 16.72 -22.44 38.53
C VAL A 565 15.76 -21.78 37.56
N SER A 566 15.32 -20.57 37.89
CA SER A 566 14.41 -19.79 37.06
C SER A 566 14.52 -18.29 37.37
N ALA A 567 14.03 -17.46 36.46
CA ALA A 567 13.89 -16.03 36.71
C ALA A 567 12.42 -15.72 37.04
N ILE A 568 12.11 -15.41 38.30
CA ILE A 568 10.74 -15.24 38.80
C ILE A 568 10.45 -13.77 39.07
N MET A 569 9.27 -13.30 38.68
CA MET A 569 8.81 -11.94 38.98
C MET A 569 8.30 -11.86 40.41
N ASN A 570 8.73 -10.82 41.13
CA ASN A 570 8.16 -10.48 42.42
C ASN A 570 6.75 -9.89 42.24
N GLU A 571 5.96 -9.91 43.33
CA GLU A 571 4.62 -9.34 43.31
C GLU A 571 4.65 -7.82 43.11
N MET A 572 3.64 -7.32 42.41
CA MET A 572 3.45 -5.91 42.10
C MET A 572 2.00 -5.54 42.39
N ASP A 573 1.79 -4.35 42.96
CA ASP A 573 0.46 -3.87 43.33
C ASP A 573 0.15 -2.57 42.57
N LEU A 574 -0.75 -2.64 41.59
CA LEU A 574 -1.10 -1.47 40.77
C LEU A 574 -1.78 -0.35 41.56
N GLU A 575 -2.47 -0.65 42.66
CA GLU A 575 -3.12 0.35 43.49
C GLU A 575 -2.07 1.13 44.28
N ARG A 576 -1.19 0.41 44.98
CA ARG A 576 -0.13 1.03 45.77
C ARG A 576 0.92 1.72 44.91
N ASP A 577 1.35 1.07 43.83
CA ASP A 577 2.53 1.49 43.07
C ASP A 577 2.18 2.48 41.95
N TYR A 578 0.94 2.46 41.44
CA TYR A 578 0.48 3.28 40.31
C TYR A 578 -0.83 4.05 40.57
N GLY A 579 -1.47 3.91 41.73
CA GLY A 579 -2.73 4.60 42.03
C GLY A 579 -3.94 4.09 41.24
N ILE A 580 -3.86 2.91 40.64
CA ILE A 580 -4.98 2.31 39.89
C ILE A 580 -5.98 1.74 40.87
N ALA A 581 -7.25 2.14 40.78
CA ALA A 581 -8.29 1.70 41.72
C ALA A 581 -8.30 0.17 41.92
N ALA A 582 -8.35 -0.30 43.17
CA ALA A 582 -8.33 -1.72 43.53
C ALA A 582 -9.35 -2.55 42.74
N THR A 583 -10.51 -1.97 42.47
CA THR A 583 -11.60 -2.60 41.73
C THR A 583 -11.18 -2.99 40.31
N ILE A 584 -10.48 -2.07 39.62
CA ILE A 584 -9.92 -2.24 38.29
C ILE A 584 -8.71 -3.19 38.33
N ALA A 585 -7.74 -2.93 39.22
CA ALA A 585 -6.53 -3.76 39.33
C ALA A 585 -6.84 -5.23 39.60
N ARG A 586 -7.76 -5.53 40.53
CA ARG A 586 -8.17 -6.91 40.86
C ARG A 586 -9.00 -7.58 39.76
N SER A 587 -9.43 -6.87 38.72
CA SER A 587 -10.10 -7.46 37.55
C SER A 587 -9.13 -7.96 36.47
N MET A 588 -7.84 -7.68 36.64
CA MET A 588 -6.77 -8.05 35.71
C MET A 588 -6.07 -9.34 36.13
N ASP A 589 -5.70 -10.16 35.15
CA ASP A 589 -4.76 -11.26 35.35
C ASP A 589 -3.33 -10.74 35.66
N LYS A 590 -2.47 -11.53 36.32
CA LYS A 590 -1.13 -11.08 36.76
C LYS A 590 -0.23 -10.60 35.60
N PRO A 591 -0.04 -11.34 34.49
CA PRO A 591 0.61 -10.82 33.29
C PRO A 591 0.00 -9.48 32.84
N THR A 592 -1.32 -9.38 32.82
CA THR A 592 -2.00 -8.15 32.38
C THR A 592 -1.65 -6.96 33.27
N GLN A 593 -1.59 -7.15 34.60
CA GLN A 593 -1.15 -6.11 35.52
C GLN A 593 0.29 -5.66 35.22
N LEU A 594 1.20 -6.61 34.96
CA LEU A 594 2.58 -6.31 34.60
C LEU A 594 2.70 -5.56 33.26
N ALA A 595 1.94 -5.95 32.23
CA ALA A 595 1.92 -5.25 30.95
C ALA A 595 1.36 -3.83 31.08
N VAL A 596 0.30 -3.63 31.88
CA VAL A 596 -0.24 -2.29 32.16
C VAL A 596 0.82 -1.44 32.86
N ALA A 597 1.44 -1.92 33.93
CA ALA A 597 2.52 -1.20 34.61
C ALA A 597 3.68 -0.86 33.66
N ALA A 598 4.10 -1.81 32.82
CA ALA A 598 5.13 -1.57 31.82
C ALA A 598 4.74 -0.46 30.83
N GLY A 599 3.49 -0.44 30.37
CA GLY A 599 2.95 0.63 29.53
C GLY A 599 2.98 2.00 30.22
N LEU A 600 2.53 2.06 31.47
CA LEU A 600 2.54 3.29 32.28
C LEU A 600 3.97 3.82 32.51
N GLU A 601 4.92 2.93 32.80
CA GLU A 601 6.34 3.28 32.90
C GLU A 601 6.92 3.75 31.56
N ALA A 602 6.52 3.13 30.45
CA ALA A 602 7.04 3.50 29.13
C ALA A 602 6.54 4.89 28.70
N ILE A 603 5.26 5.22 28.92
CA ILE A 603 4.74 6.57 28.64
C ILE A 603 5.32 7.63 29.57
N ARG A 604 5.62 7.27 30.83
CA ARG A 604 6.33 8.14 31.77
C ARG A 604 7.76 8.37 31.32
N SER A 605 8.49 7.31 30.96
CA SER A 605 9.85 7.42 30.39
C SER A 605 9.86 8.21 29.09
N ALA A 606 8.77 8.18 28.33
CA ALA A 606 8.58 8.97 27.13
C ALA A 606 8.27 10.45 27.44
N GLY A 607 7.94 10.82 28.69
CA GLY A 607 7.55 12.17 29.06
C GLY A 607 6.16 12.58 28.56
N LEU A 608 5.25 11.62 28.35
CA LEU A 608 3.88 11.89 27.88
C LEU A 608 2.89 12.17 29.03
N VAL A 609 3.30 11.89 30.26
CA VAL A 609 2.52 12.12 31.48
C VAL A 609 3.44 12.72 32.55
N ASP A 610 2.90 13.57 33.41
CA ASP A 610 3.66 14.27 34.44
C ASP A 610 4.19 13.30 35.52
N GLU A 611 5.45 13.47 35.91
CA GLU A 611 6.10 12.64 36.95
C GLU A 611 5.45 12.78 38.34
N ILE A 612 4.71 13.86 38.58
CA ILE A 612 4.18 14.25 39.90
C ILE A 612 2.69 13.87 40.05
N SER A 613 1.97 13.67 38.94
CA SER A 613 0.52 13.44 38.98
C SER A 613 0.19 11.95 38.87
N ALA A 614 -0.78 11.47 39.66
CA ALA A 614 -1.35 10.13 39.49
C ALA A 614 -2.31 10.03 38.28
N ASN A 615 -2.26 11.00 37.36
CA ASN A 615 -3.08 11.02 36.16
C ASN A 615 -2.33 10.39 34.99
N TRP A 616 -2.72 9.17 34.63
CA TRP A 616 -2.14 8.42 33.52
C TRP A 616 -2.73 8.78 32.15
N HIS A 617 -3.74 9.65 32.10
CA HIS A 617 -4.35 10.06 30.84
C HIS A 617 -3.35 10.83 30.00
N LEU A 618 -3.24 10.41 28.74
CA LEU A 618 -2.60 11.21 27.71
C LEU A 618 -3.41 12.51 27.52
N PRO A 619 -2.76 13.58 27.01
CA PRO A 619 -3.48 14.76 26.55
C PRO A 619 -4.59 14.40 25.54
N ASP A 620 -5.75 15.07 25.63
CA ASP A 620 -6.94 14.74 24.82
C ASP A 620 -6.66 14.68 23.31
N HIS A 621 -5.81 15.56 22.80
CA HIS A 621 -5.45 15.60 21.37
C HIS A 621 -4.66 14.36 20.91
N MET A 622 -4.10 13.57 21.82
CA MET A 622 -3.33 12.36 21.52
C MET A 622 -4.17 11.08 21.57
N HIS A 623 -5.43 11.15 22.04
CA HIS A 623 -6.25 9.96 22.29
C HIS A 623 -6.49 9.16 21.01
N ASP A 624 -7.03 9.81 19.98
CA ASP A 624 -7.44 9.14 18.73
C ASP A 624 -6.25 8.68 17.86
N SER A 625 -5.06 9.25 18.07
CA SER A 625 -3.85 8.95 17.30
C SER A 625 -2.90 7.97 17.99
N THR A 626 -3.21 7.52 19.21
CA THR A 626 -2.41 6.58 19.98
C THR A 626 -3.01 5.18 19.93
N GLY A 627 -2.27 4.22 19.37
CA GLY A 627 -2.61 2.80 19.37
C GLY A 627 -1.91 2.01 20.47
N VAL A 628 -2.41 0.82 20.79
CA VAL A 628 -1.83 -0.09 21.79
C VAL A 628 -1.74 -1.52 21.24
N ILE A 629 -0.59 -2.17 21.42
CA ILE A 629 -0.36 -3.57 21.04
C ILE A 629 0.14 -4.34 22.26
N TYR A 630 -0.55 -5.45 22.59
CA TYR A 630 -0.09 -6.38 23.64
C TYR A 630 0.47 -7.67 23.05
N ALA A 631 1.73 -7.99 23.35
CA ALA A 631 2.38 -9.24 22.98
C ALA A 631 2.57 -10.18 24.19
N THR A 632 2.06 -11.40 24.11
CA THR A 632 2.18 -12.40 25.19
C THR A 632 2.07 -13.82 24.64
N SER A 633 2.77 -14.78 25.25
CA SER A 633 2.66 -16.19 24.89
C SER A 633 1.59 -16.92 25.69
N PHE A 634 1.32 -16.47 26.91
CA PHE A 634 0.45 -17.15 27.88
C PHE A 634 -0.59 -16.21 28.52
N PRO A 635 -1.43 -15.54 27.70
CA PRO A 635 -2.44 -14.63 28.25
C PRO A 635 -3.45 -15.36 29.11
N ALA A 636 -3.89 -14.74 30.21
CA ALA A 636 -4.99 -15.19 31.06
C ALA A 636 -4.80 -16.54 31.78
N LEU A 637 -3.68 -17.23 31.58
CA LEU A 637 -3.48 -18.57 32.09
C LEU A 637 -3.25 -18.60 33.61
N ASP A 638 -2.65 -17.58 34.22
CA ASP A 638 -2.44 -17.56 35.67
C ASP A 638 -3.80 -17.51 36.40
N ALA A 639 -4.69 -16.62 35.96
CA ALA A 639 -6.09 -16.58 36.43
C ALA A 639 -6.84 -17.88 36.17
N ALA A 640 -6.76 -18.44 34.95
CA ALA A 640 -7.43 -19.69 34.62
C ALA A 640 -6.98 -20.83 35.52
N VAL A 641 -5.68 -21.07 35.64
CA VAL A 641 -5.12 -22.17 36.45
C VAL A 641 -5.42 -21.95 37.93
N SER A 642 -5.31 -20.71 38.43
CA SER A 642 -5.59 -20.40 39.84
C SER A 642 -7.06 -20.65 40.20
N GLU A 643 -8.00 -20.19 39.38
CA GLU A 643 -9.44 -20.36 39.66
C GLU A 643 -9.86 -21.82 39.54
N THR A 644 -9.35 -22.53 38.53
CA THR A 644 -9.64 -23.97 38.38
C THR A 644 -9.08 -24.77 39.56
N SER A 645 -7.90 -24.39 40.07
CA SER A 645 -7.30 -25.03 41.24
C SER A 645 -8.13 -24.78 42.51
N ARG A 646 -8.59 -23.54 42.75
CA ARG A 646 -9.51 -23.20 43.84
C ARG A 646 -10.79 -24.05 43.81
N TYR A 647 -11.38 -24.23 42.63
CA TYR A 647 -12.57 -25.08 42.46
C TYR A 647 -12.31 -26.52 42.91
N TYR A 648 -11.23 -27.14 42.42
CA TYR A 648 -10.92 -28.53 42.75
C TYR A 648 -10.49 -28.72 44.21
N GLU A 649 -9.74 -27.79 44.79
CA GLU A 649 -9.35 -27.84 46.21
C GLU A 649 -10.54 -27.65 47.15
N GLY A 650 -11.42 -26.68 46.85
CA GLY A 650 -12.67 -26.47 47.58
C GLY A 650 -13.62 -27.66 47.50
N SER A 651 -13.64 -28.38 46.36
CA SER A 651 -14.47 -29.59 46.18
C SER A 651 -14.00 -30.81 47.00
N LYS A 652 -12.79 -30.78 47.57
CA LYS A 652 -12.20 -31.90 48.33
C LYS A 652 -12.35 -31.78 49.84
N ASN A 653 -12.60 -30.58 50.38
CA ASN A 653 -12.76 -30.36 51.81
C ASN A 653 -14.26 -30.30 52.18
N GLU A 654 -14.79 -31.39 52.74
CA GLU A 654 -16.22 -31.51 53.11
C GLU A 654 -16.66 -30.59 54.26
N SER A 655 -15.73 -29.94 55.00
CA SER A 655 -16.04 -29.29 56.29
C SER A 655 -15.95 -27.75 56.36
N GLU A 656 -15.55 -27.02 55.32
CA GLU A 656 -15.62 -25.53 55.33
C GLU A 656 -15.92 -24.94 53.94
N SER A 657 -16.93 -24.05 53.90
CA SER A 657 -17.35 -23.14 52.82
C SER A 657 -17.22 -23.62 51.36
N ALA A 658 -18.38 -23.88 50.73
CA ALA A 658 -18.54 -24.10 49.30
C ALA A 658 -17.73 -23.09 48.47
N TYR A 659 -16.98 -23.59 47.48
CA TYR A 659 -16.31 -22.76 46.49
C TYR A 659 -17.26 -21.69 45.96
N GLU A 660 -16.83 -20.43 46.05
CA GLU A 660 -17.49 -19.29 45.41
C GLU A 660 -16.62 -18.81 44.24
N MET A 661 -17.23 -18.76 43.06
CA MET A 661 -16.57 -18.32 41.83
C MET A 661 -16.27 -16.82 41.91
N ASP A 662 -15.05 -16.41 41.55
CA ASP A 662 -14.69 -15.00 41.54
C ASP A 662 -15.53 -14.26 40.48
N THR A 663 -16.35 -13.31 40.91
CA THR A 663 -17.21 -12.50 40.04
C THR A 663 -16.45 -11.73 38.95
N LYS A 664 -15.13 -11.55 39.09
CA LYS A 664 -14.26 -10.87 38.12
C LYS A 664 -13.56 -11.82 37.14
N ILE A 665 -13.77 -13.13 37.26
CA ILE A 665 -13.07 -14.14 36.46
C ILE A 665 -13.20 -13.90 34.95
N LEU A 666 -14.36 -13.47 34.47
CA LEU A 666 -14.56 -13.20 33.05
C LEU A 666 -13.59 -12.12 32.52
N PHE A 667 -13.38 -11.04 33.29
CA PHE A 667 -12.44 -9.98 32.92
C PHE A 667 -10.99 -10.45 33.00
N ARG A 668 -10.66 -11.38 33.91
CA ARG A 668 -9.31 -11.97 34.00
C ARG A 668 -9.03 -12.99 32.90
N LEU A 669 -10.05 -13.64 32.36
CA LEU A 669 -9.92 -14.63 31.28
C LEU A 669 -9.86 -14.01 29.88
N LEU A 670 -10.29 -12.77 29.73
CA LEU A 670 -10.17 -12.03 28.47
C LEU A 670 -8.78 -11.40 28.33
N VAL A 671 -8.22 -11.47 27.13
CA VAL A 671 -6.91 -10.87 26.82
C VAL A 671 -7.08 -9.37 26.63
N LEU A 672 -7.00 -8.61 27.71
CA LEU A 672 -7.40 -7.20 27.73
C LEU A 672 -6.28 -6.22 28.11
N ALA A 673 -5.03 -6.63 28.26
CA ALA A 673 -3.98 -5.71 28.71
C ALA A 673 -3.83 -4.46 27.82
N ASN A 674 -3.96 -4.63 26.50
CA ASN A 674 -3.98 -3.55 25.53
C ASN A 674 -5.20 -2.61 25.72
N ALA A 675 -6.40 -3.17 25.91
CA ALA A 675 -7.63 -2.40 26.13
C ALA A 675 -7.68 -1.71 27.50
N GLN A 676 -7.18 -2.37 28.54
CA GLN A 676 -7.13 -1.82 29.90
C GLN A 676 -6.07 -0.73 30.02
N LEU A 677 -4.90 -0.91 29.41
CA LEU A 677 -3.93 0.18 29.30
C LEU A 677 -4.53 1.36 28.53
N ALA A 678 -5.14 1.10 27.36
CA ALA A 678 -5.80 2.13 26.56
C ALA A 678 -6.87 2.90 27.36
N GLN A 679 -7.69 2.18 28.15
CA GLN A 679 -8.68 2.77 29.05
C GLN A 679 -8.04 3.70 30.09
N LEU A 680 -6.94 3.28 30.71
CA LEU A 680 -6.28 4.05 31.77
C LEU A 680 -5.60 5.33 31.24
N ILE A 681 -5.16 5.30 29.98
CA ILE A 681 -4.42 6.41 29.37
C ILE A 681 -5.27 7.24 28.40
N GLY A 682 -6.54 6.87 28.18
CA GLY A 682 -7.44 7.54 27.23
C GLY A 682 -7.20 7.23 25.75
N ALA A 683 -6.34 6.27 25.40
CA ALA A 683 -6.04 5.94 24.00
C ALA A 683 -7.26 5.32 23.27
N ARG A 684 -7.54 5.81 22.05
CA ARG A 684 -8.68 5.42 21.21
C ARG A 684 -8.29 4.96 19.80
N GLY A 685 -7.01 5.04 19.45
CA GLY A 685 -6.49 4.54 18.19
C GLY A 685 -6.53 3.01 18.08
N PRO A 686 -6.02 2.45 16.97
CA PRO A 686 -5.94 1.01 16.75
C PRO A 686 -5.40 0.22 17.95
N ASN A 687 -6.11 -0.85 18.31
CA ASN A 687 -5.86 -1.61 19.52
C ASN A 687 -5.92 -3.11 19.23
N THR A 688 -4.89 -3.88 19.61
CA THR A 688 -4.84 -5.33 19.34
C THR A 688 -3.92 -6.10 20.30
N GLN A 689 -4.00 -7.43 20.24
CA GLN A 689 -3.11 -8.36 20.91
C GLN A 689 -2.54 -9.39 19.92
N ILE A 690 -1.31 -9.85 20.16
CA ILE A 690 -0.64 -10.86 19.33
C ILE A 690 0.09 -11.91 20.15
N ASN A 691 0.17 -13.11 19.58
CA ASN A 691 0.99 -14.21 20.10
C ASN A 691 1.80 -14.81 18.95
N ALA A 692 3.10 -14.53 18.94
CA ALA A 692 4.07 -15.15 18.05
C ALA A 692 5.12 -15.93 18.85
N ALA A 693 4.70 -16.50 19.98
CA ALA A 693 5.57 -17.07 21.00
C ALA A 693 6.73 -16.11 21.31
N CYS A 694 7.97 -16.59 21.28
CA CYS A 694 9.14 -15.82 21.64
C CYS A 694 9.56 -14.72 20.65
N ALA A 695 8.92 -14.64 19.48
CA ALA A 695 9.05 -13.53 18.53
C ALA A 695 8.01 -12.41 18.76
N GLY A 696 7.10 -12.58 19.74
CA GLY A 696 5.94 -11.72 19.98
C GLY A 696 6.25 -10.24 20.06
N THR A 697 7.10 -9.79 20.98
CA THR A 697 7.40 -8.34 21.11
C THR A 697 8.02 -7.79 19.83
N THR A 698 9.05 -8.44 19.27
CA THR A 698 9.74 -7.95 18.07
C THR A 698 8.78 -7.85 16.87
N GLN A 699 7.80 -8.77 16.76
CA GLN A 699 6.72 -8.67 15.78
C GLN A 699 5.73 -7.54 16.07
N ALA A 700 5.38 -7.30 17.35
CA ALA A 700 4.53 -6.16 17.74
C ALA A 700 5.19 -4.82 17.41
N ILE A 701 6.52 -4.71 17.58
CA ILE A 701 7.31 -3.55 17.17
C ILE A 701 7.22 -3.35 15.65
N GLY A 702 7.30 -4.43 14.87
CA GLY A 702 7.12 -4.33 13.42
C GLY A 702 5.70 -3.89 13.02
N MET A 703 4.66 -4.42 13.68
CA MET A 703 3.29 -3.96 13.48
C MET A 703 3.09 -2.48 13.86
N ALA A 704 3.72 -2.04 14.95
CA ALA A 704 3.72 -0.64 15.36
C ALA A 704 4.38 0.25 14.29
N GLN A 705 5.52 -0.19 13.73
CA GLN A 705 6.18 0.49 12.63
C GLN A 705 5.26 0.60 11.40
N ASP A 706 4.56 -0.48 11.05
CA ASP A 706 3.61 -0.49 9.93
C ASP A 706 2.40 0.42 10.17
N TRP A 707 1.87 0.46 11.40
CA TRP A 707 0.74 1.33 11.75
C TRP A 707 1.10 2.81 11.67
N ILE A 708 2.30 3.18 12.15
CA ILE A 708 2.79 4.55 12.08
C ILE A 708 3.08 4.93 10.62
N ARG A 709 3.80 4.08 9.87
CA ARG A 709 4.13 4.33 8.45
C ARG A 709 2.92 4.40 7.54
N SER A 710 1.83 3.70 7.88
CA SER A 710 0.57 3.76 7.13
C SER A 710 -0.36 4.90 7.58
N GLY A 711 0.07 5.74 8.53
CA GLY A 711 -0.72 6.87 9.04
C GLY A 711 -1.91 6.47 9.91
N LYS A 712 -2.00 5.21 10.36
CA LYS A 712 -3.10 4.73 11.23
C LYS A 712 -2.98 5.27 12.65
N CYS A 713 -1.75 5.51 13.09
CA CYS A 713 -1.41 6.08 14.38
C CYS A 713 -0.28 7.08 14.22
N LEU A 714 -0.22 8.09 15.10
CA LEU A 714 1.01 8.88 15.28
C LEU A 714 1.92 8.26 16.35
N ARG A 715 1.34 7.44 17.23
CA ARG A 715 2.03 6.78 18.33
C ARG A 715 1.48 5.38 18.55
N VAL A 716 2.35 4.44 18.88
CA VAL A 716 1.94 3.10 19.29
C VAL A 716 2.69 2.71 20.57
N ILE A 717 1.94 2.27 21.57
CA ILE A 717 2.47 1.72 22.81
C ILE A 717 2.46 0.20 22.68
N VAL A 718 3.66 -0.40 22.64
CA VAL A 718 3.83 -1.85 22.64
C VAL A 718 4.11 -2.28 24.07
N VAL A 719 3.30 -3.19 24.61
CA VAL A 719 3.54 -3.81 25.92
C VAL A 719 3.65 -5.30 25.77
N SER A 720 4.50 -5.91 26.60
CA SER A 720 4.63 -7.36 26.68
C SER A 720 4.85 -7.79 28.11
N SER A 721 4.27 -8.93 28.47
CA SER A 721 4.47 -9.57 29.76
C SER A 721 4.21 -11.06 29.65
N ASP A 722 4.99 -11.87 30.36
CA ASP A 722 4.72 -13.29 30.55
C ASP A 722 5.17 -13.69 31.96
N THR A 723 4.38 -14.54 32.62
CA THR A 723 4.67 -15.04 33.98
C THR A 723 4.84 -16.57 33.98
N ALA A 724 5.52 -17.11 32.97
CA ALA A 724 5.65 -18.57 32.77
C ALA A 724 6.33 -19.29 33.96
N SER A 725 7.17 -18.56 34.71
CA SER A 725 7.84 -19.05 35.91
C SER A 725 7.13 -18.71 37.22
N SER A 726 5.89 -18.19 37.20
CA SER A 726 5.12 -17.97 38.43
C SER A 726 4.88 -19.29 39.16
N ALA A 727 4.65 -19.25 40.47
CA ALA A 727 4.33 -20.45 41.26
C ALA A 727 3.10 -21.21 40.71
N THR A 728 2.15 -20.48 40.13
CA THR A 728 0.96 -21.05 39.48
C THR A 728 1.30 -21.73 38.17
N MET A 729 2.12 -21.08 37.33
CA MET A 729 2.38 -21.50 35.96
C MET A 729 3.54 -22.48 35.82
N MET A 730 4.54 -22.43 36.70
CA MET A 730 5.74 -23.26 36.66
C MET A 730 5.44 -24.77 36.61
N PRO A 731 4.51 -25.32 37.41
CA PRO A 731 4.19 -26.75 37.33
C PRO A 731 3.62 -27.18 35.97
N LEU A 732 2.88 -26.30 35.30
CA LEU A 732 2.23 -26.61 34.02
C LEU A 732 3.15 -26.29 32.84
N ILE A 733 3.59 -25.04 32.72
CA ILE A 733 4.39 -24.54 31.60
C ILE A 733 5.85 -24.98 31.74
N GLY A 734 6.45 -24.79 32.92
CA GLY A 734 7.79 -25.30 33.21
C GLY A 734 7.83 -26.83 33.11
N GLY A 735 6.82 -27.50 33.65
CA GLY A 735 6.64 -28.95 33.49
C GLY A 735 6.52 -29.40 32.04
N GLY A 736 5.81 -28.64 31.20
CA GLY A 736 5.74 -28.87 29.75
C GLY A 736 7.09 -28.75 29.07
N PHE A 737 7.85 -27.69 29.34
CA PHE A 737 9.22 -27.54 28.80
C PHE A 737 10.17 -28.63 29.32
N ARG A 738 9.97 -29.08 30.56
CA ARG A 738 10.71 -30.19 31.14
C ARG A 738 10.39 -31.52 30.45
N ALA A 739 9.12 -31.77 30.13
CA ALA A 739 8.67 -32.95 29.40
C ALA A 739 9.25 -32.99 27.97
N LEU A 740 9.32 -31.84 27.30
CA LEU A 740 9.91 -31.67 25.98
C LEU A 740 11.45 -31.77 25.96
N GLY A 741 12.11 -31.80 27.12
CA GLY A 741 13.57 -31.77 27.22
C GLY A 741 14.19 -30.41 26.85
N ALA A 742 13.38 -29.34 26.81
CA ALA A 742 13.81 -28.00 26.45
C ALA A 742 14.30 -27.19 27.66
N ALA A 743 13.78 -27.44 28.86
CA ALA A 743 14.16 -26.73 30.08
C ALA A 743 15.53 -27.15 30.61
N CYS A 744 16.29 -26.19 31.13
CA CYS A 744 17.52 -26.42 31.86
C CYS A 744 17.25 -26.99 33.26
N ILE A 745 18.02 -27.99 33.67
CA ILE A 745 17.98 -28.59 35.01
C ILE A 745 19.31 -28.45 35.76
N ALA A 746 20.22 -27.58 35.30
CA ALA A 746 21.50 -27.37 35.95
C ALA A 746 21.30 -26.79 37.37
N PRO A 747 22.09 -27.23 38.36
CA PRO A 747 21.79 -27.00 39.77
C PRO A 747 21.98 -25.55 40.23
N THR A 748 22.75 -24.74 39.50
CA THR A 748 23.08 -23.36 39.88
C THR A 748 22.92 -22.42 38.69
N ALA A 749 22.71 -21.13 38.97
CA ALA A 749 22.59 -20.09 37.95
C ALA A 749 23.81 -20.10 36.99
N ASN A 750 25.03 -20.17 37.51
CA ASN A 750 26.26 -20.18 36.70
C ASN A 750 26.39 -21.43 35.81
N ALA A 751 25.85 -22.57 36.24
CA ALA A 751 25.85 -23.78 35.43
C ALA A 751 24.78 -23.72 34.32
N ALA A 752 23.65 -23.05 34.57
CA ALA A 752 22.56 -22.92 33.62
C ALA A 752 22.78 -21.81 32.57
N ALA A 753 23.29 -20.67 33.00
CA ALA A 753 23.38 -19.41 32.27
C ALA A 753 24.55 -19.37 31.28
N ARG A 754 24.52 -20.22 30.24
CA ARG A 754 25.67 -20.41 29.32
C ARG A 754 25.33 -20.22 27.84
N PRO A 755 24.80 -19.06 27.40
CA PRO A 755 24.55 -18.81 25.98
C PRO A 755 25.81 -19.02 25.12
N PHE A 756 25.65 -19.71 23.98
CA PHE A 756 26.73 -20.08 23.03
C PHE A 756 27.83 -21.04 23.55
N ASP A 757 27.89 -21.35 24.84
CA ASP A 757 28.90 -22.25 25.39
C ASP A 757 28.63 -23.71 24.98
N ALA A 758 29.70 -24.50 24.83
CA ALA A 758 29.60 -25.93 24.53
C ALA A 758 28.82 -26.73 25.59
N LYS A 759 28.81 -26.27 26.84
CA LYS A 759 28.18 -26.95 27.98
C LYS A 759 26.74 -26.50 28.27
N ARG A 760 26.13 -25.68 27.41
CA ARG A 760 24.73 -25.26 27.58
C ARG A 760 23.78 -26.46 27.59
N SER A 761 22.83 -26.44 28.52
CA SER A 761 22.02 -27.62 28.88
C SER A 761 20.51 -27.39 28.85
N GLY A 762 20.04 -26.39 28.11
CA GLY A 762 18.63 -26.08 27.97
C GLY A 762 18.28 -24.64 28.35
N MET A 763 17.02 -24.31 28.15
CA MET A 763 16.46 -22.99 28.35
C MET A 763 16.08 -22.75 29.81
N ILE A 764 16.43 -21.58 30.33
CA ILE A 764 16.00 -21.13 31.66
C ILE A 764 14.63 -20.48 31.50
N VAL A 765 13.59 -21.09 32.06
CA VAL A 765 12.23 -20.52 32.04
C VAL A 765 12.22 -19.23 32.86
N GLY A 766 11.63 -18.16 32.32
CA GLY A 766 11.61 -16.85 32.96
C GLY A 766 10.23 -16.20 32.97
N SER A 767 10.16 -15.06 33.65
CA SER A 767 9.04 -14.12 33.64
C SER A 767 9.58 -12.70 33.47
N GLY A 768 8.76 -11.79 32.99
CA GLY A 768 9.19 -10.42 32.74
C GLY A 768 8.09 -9.55 32.17
N ALA A 769 8.39 -8.25 32.05
CA ALA A 769 7.54 -7.32 31.31
C ALA A 769 8.37 -6.18 30.70
N ILE A 770 7.92 -5.65 29.56
CA ILE A 770 8.50 -4.48 28.90
C ILE A 770 7.42 -3.61 28.29
N GLY A 771 7.72 -2.32 28.16
CA GLY A 771 6.91 -1.35 27.45
C GLY A 771 7.78 -0.52 26.51
N LEU A 772 7.23 -0.16 25.35
CA LEU A 772 7.88 0.66 24.35
C LEU A 772 6.89 1.69 23.82
N VAL A 773 7.34 2.93 23.65
CA VAL A 773 6.59 3.98 22.96
C VAL A 773 7.29 4.28 21.65
N LEU A 774 6.59 4.03 20.55
CA LEU A 774 7.04 4.33 19.19
C LEU A 774 6.23 5.51 18.65
N GLU A 775 6.91 6.51 18.09
CA GLU A 775 6.28 7.73 17.58
C GLU A 775 6.73 8.06 16.16
N SER A 776 5.80 8.65 15.41
CA SER A 776 6.12 9.31 14.15
C SER A 776 6.94 10.57 14.41
N PRO A 777 7.62 11.11 13.38
CA PRO A 777 8.40 12.33 13.53
C PRO A 777 7.49 13.54 13.83
N LEU A 778 6.23 13.50 13.37
CA LEU A 778 5.22 14.52 13.69
C LEU A 778 4.88 14.52 15.19
N ALA A 779 4.58 13.36 15.78
CA ALA A 779 4.34 13.27 17.23
C ALA A 779 5.61 13.61 18.03
N PHE A 780 6.78 13.17 17.57
CA PHE A 780 8.03 13.37 18.28
C PHE A 780 8.49 14.84 18.28
N PHE A 781 8.52 15.51 17.13
CA PHE A 781 9.09 16.86 17.01
C PHE A 781 8.07 17.98 17.25
N ALA A 782 6.82 17.81 16.80
CA ALA A 782 5.81 18.88 16.85
C ALA A 782 5.04 18.91 18.17
N GLU A 783 4.67 17.76 18.75
CA GLU A 783 3.88 17.71 19.99
C GLU A 783 4.74 17.87 21.26
N ARG A 784 6.07 17.64 21.19
CA ARG A 784 6.97 17.66 22.36
C ARG A 784 7.78 18.93 22.55
N SER A 785 7.95 19.75 21.50
CA SER A 785 8.71 21.02 21.59
C SER A 785 8.09 22.06 22.55
N VAL A 786 6.87 21.82 23.02
CA VAL A 786 6.12 22.74 23.90
C VAL A 786 6.45 22.54 25.39
N ASN A 787 6.96 21.38 25.81
CA ASN A 787 7.11 21.03 27.25
C ASN A 787 8.55 21.00 27.80
N GLY A 788 9.57 21.42 27.04
CA GLY A 788 10.93 21.62 27.59
C GLY A 788 11.70 20.36 28.01
N SER A 789 11.16 19.16 27.79
CA SER A 789 11.84 17.87 28.07
C SER A 789 12.90 17.54 27.01
N ALA A 790 13.91 18.40 26.91
CA ALA A 790 15.06 18.18 26.04
C ALA A 790 16.03 17.15 26.67
N LYS A 791 16.67 16.33 25.81
CA LYS A 791 17.93 15.57 26.01
C LYS A 791 17.86 14.06 26.32
N LYS A 792 17.03 13.25 25.66
CA LYS A 792 17.36 11.81 25.49
C LYS A 792 17.91 11.57 24.09
N THR A 793 19.01 10.83 24.00
CA THR A 793 19.58 10.39 22.72
C THR A 793 18.52 9.59 21.96
N VAL A 794 18.27 9.96 20.70
CA VAL A 794 17.13 9.44 19.93
C VAL A 794 17.53 8.15 19.23
N VAL A 795 16.68 7.13 19.34
CA VAL A 795 16.87 5.84 18.66
C VAL A 795 15.81 5.70 17.58
N HIS A 796 16.29 5.52 16.35
CA HIS A 796 15.46 5.29 15.17
C HIS A 796 15.30 3.78 14.95
N LEU A 797 14.05 3.31 14.87
CA LEU A 797 13.73 1.99 14.33
C LEU A 797 13.79 2.07 12.80
N VAL A 798 14.94 1.69 12.23
CA VAL A 798 15.24 1.78 10.79
C VAL A 798 14.31 0.86 9.99
N ALA A 799 14.29 -0.43 10.37
CA ALA A 799 13.52 -1.44 9.66
C ALA A 799 13.12 -2.59 10.57
N SER A 800 11.99 -3.22 10.25
CA SER A 800 11.53 -4.47 10.86
C SER A 800 11.03 -5.45 9.79
N GLN A 801 11.17 -6.75 10.04
CA GLN A 801 10.64 -7.81 9.18
C GLN A 801 10.22 -8.97 10.06
N PHE A 802 9.08 -9.58 9.76
CA PHE A 802 8.69 -10.86 10.34
C PHE A 802 8.17 -11.80 9.25
N SER A 803 8.46 -13.08 9.40
CA SER A 803 8.12 -14.12 8.43
C SER A 803 7.90 -15.46 9.13
N ASN A 804 7.36 -16.44 8.39
CA ASN A 804 7.13 -17.79 8.90
C ASN A 804 7.86 -18.80 8.03
N SER A 805 8.68 -19.67 8.64
CA SER A 805 9.47 -20.66 7.88
C SER A 805 8.68 -21.89 7.45
N ALA A 806 7.45 -22.07 7.92
CA ALA A 806 6.59 -23.24 7.67
C ALA A 806 7.31 -24.60 7.85
N TYR A 807 8.26 -24.68 8.79
CA TYR A 807 9.18 -25.81 8.90
C TYR A 807 8.76 -26.81 9.97
N HIS A 808 8.71 -26.37 11.23
CA HIS A 808 8.42 -27.24 12.36
C HIS A 808 7.88 -26.44 13.54
N GLY A 809 6.97 -27.05 14.31
CA GLY A 809 6.33 -26.40 15.45
C GLY A 809 7.30 -25.90 16.52
N ALA A 810 8.49 -26.50 16.65
CA ALA A 810 9.50 -26.18 17.68
C ALA A 810 10.93 -26.01 17.17
N ALA A 811 11.18 -26.16 15.85
CA ALA A 811 12.53 -26.08 15.30
C ALA A 811 12.59 -25.02 14.20
N LEU A 812 13.79 -24.49 13.98
CA LEU A 812 14.08 -23.48 12.97
C LEU A 812 14.89 -24.11 11.83
N GLU A 813 14.58 -23.76 10.58
CA GLU A 813 15.34 -24.23 9.41
C GLU A 813 16.51 -23.28 9.14
N PRO A 814 17.77 -23.70 9.32
CA PRO A 814 18.93 -22.80 9.27
C PRO A 814 19.08 -22.03 7.96
N ASN A 815 18.82 -22.68 6.81
CA ASN A 815 19.04 -22.05 5.51
C ASN A 815 18.02 -20.93 5.26
N HIS A 816 16.76 -21.18 5.57
CA HIS A 816 15.68 -20.24 5.40
C HIS A 816 15.84 -19.05 6.36
N VAL A 817 16.19 -19.29 7.63
CA VAL A 817 16.53 -18.17 8.55
C VAL A 817 17.68 -17.33 7.99
N GLY A 818 18.72 -17.97 7.43
CA GLY A 818 19.81 -17.27 6.75
C GLY A 818 19.37 -16.46 5.52
N GLN A 819 18.46 -16.99 4.71
CA GLN A 819 17.88 -16.30 3.56
C GLN A 819 17.03 -15.10 3.99
N GLU A 820 16.22 -15.25 5.04
CA GLU A 820 15.38 -14.18 5.58
C GLU A 820 16.23 -13.04 6.15
N LEU A 821 17.28 -13.35 6.91
CA LEU A 821 18.24 -12.36 7.41
C LEU A 821 18.98 -11.67 6.25
N THR A 822 19.42 -12.43 5.24
CA THR A 822 20.07 -11.90 4.04
C THR A 822 19.16 -10.92 3.30
N ARG A 823 17.87 -11.26 3.16
CA ARG A 823 16.85 -10.42 2.55
C ARG A 823 16.60 -9.16 3.37
N PHE A 824 16.51 -9.31 4.70
CA PHE A 824 16.33 -8.18 5.61
C PHE A 824 17.47 -7.16 5.48
N LEU A 825 18.72 -7.64 5.51
CA LEU A 825 19.92 -6.79 5.37
C LEU A 825 20.07 -6.20 3.96
N GLN A 826 19.71 -6.94 2.90
CA GLN A 826 19.66 -6.40 1.53
C GLN A 826 18.67 -5.26 1.42
N ARG A 827 17.49 -5.40 2.02
CA ARG A 827 16.49 -4.34 2.05
C ARG A 827 17.03 -3.11 2.77
N ILE A 828 17.66 -3.31 3.94
CA ILE A 828 18.28 -2.22 4.71
C ILE A 828 19.33 -1.48 3.88
N GLU A 829 20.24 -2.20 3.24
CA GLU A 829 21.29 -1.62 2.40
C GLU A 829 20.67 -0.86 1.22
N SER A 830 19.64 -1.41 0.57
CA SER A 830 18.98 -0.78 -0.56
C SER A 830 18.13 0.46 -0.21
N GLU A 831 17.48 0.47 0.95
CA GLU A 831 16.55 1.52 1.36
C GLU A 831 17.24 2.64 2.14
N PHE A 832 18.26 2.31 2.95
CA PHE A 832 18.91 3.24 3.87
C PHE A 832 20.42 3.41 3.62
N GLY A 833 21.01 2.68 2.67
CA GLY A 833 22.44 2.76 2.39
C GLY A 833 23.34 2.18 3.49
N ILE A 834 22.77 1.53 4.51
CA ILE A 834 23.51 0.93 5.63
C ILE A 834 24.00 -0.44 5.19
N THR A 835 25.30 -0.57 4.96
CA THR A 835 25.89 -1.83 4.47
C THR A 835 26.08 -2.86 5.58
N ARG A 836 26.23 -4.12 5.18
CA ARG A 836 26.55 -5.23 6.12
C ARG A 836 27.88 -4.99 6.81
N GLU A 837 28.84 -4.43 6.11
CA GLU A 837 30.14 -4.00 6.64
C GLU A 837 29.95 -2.96 7.74
N GLU A 838 29.09 -1.95 7.53
CA GLU A 838 28.85 -0.91 8.54
C GLU A 838 28.19 -1.47 9.80
N ILE A 839 27.21 -2.37 9.64
CA ILE A 839 26.57 -3.07 10.77
C ILE A 839 27.58 -3.98 11.48
N ALA A 840 28.43 -4.70 10.76
CA ALA A 840 29.43 -5.58 11.36
C ALA A 840 30.52 -4.82 12.12
N CYS A 841 30.96 -3.67 11.61
CA CYS A 841 32.03 -2.88 12.22
C CYS A 841 31.54 -1.99 13.37
N ASN A 842 30.34 -1.43 13.24
CA ASN A 842 29.82 -0.38 14.13
C ASN A 842 28.53 -0.80 14.86
N GLY A 843 28.17 -2.08 14.79
CA GLY A 843 26.92 -2.57 15.35
C GLY A 843 27.09 -3.73 16.34
N VAL A 844 25.97 -4.01 17.02
CA VAL A 844 25.82 -5.12 17.96
C VAL A 844 24.64 -5.94 17.53
N TYR A 845 24.83 -7.25 17.48
CA TYR A 845 23.76 -8.21 17.25
C TYR A 845 23.22 -8.74 18.58
N TYR A 846 21.93 -8.50 18.82
CA TYR A 846 21.22 -8.94 20.01
C TYR A 846 20.53 -10.27 19.74
N SER A 847 21.14 -11.32 20.30
CA SER A 847 20.86 -12.70 19.95
C SER A 847 19.55 -13.25 20.52
N HIS A 848 18.89 -14.13 19.76
CA HIS A 848 17.75 -14.90 20.24
C HIS A 848 18.14 -16.05 21.18
N GLU A 849 19.31 -16.68 20.97
CA GLU A 849 19.81 -17.88 21.67
C GLU A 849 19.28 -18.04 23.10
N THR A 850 18.65 -19.19 23.34
CA THR A 850 17.86 -19.45 24.55
C THR A 850 18.53 -20.43 25.52
N GLY A 851 19.73 -20.93 25.22
CA GLY A 851 20.44 -21.94 26.01
C GLY A 851 20.18 -23.38 25.55
N THR A 852 19.48 -23.58 24.41
CA THR A 852 19.15 -24.93 23.91
C THR A 852 20.40 -25.81 23.77
N ASN A 853 20.27 -27.09 24.12
CA ASN A 853 21.37 -28.07 24.10
C ASN A 853 22.24 -27.98 22.84
N ALA A 854 23.55 -28.06 23.04
CA ALA A 854 24.50 -28.08 21.93
C ALA A 854 24.20 -29.19 20.93
N SER A 855 24.18 -28.83 19.64
CA SER A 855 23.87 -29.78 18.57
C SER A 855 24.50 -29.33 17.26
N ALA A 856 25.08 -30.30 16.54
CA ALA A 856 25.65 -30.13 15.20
C ALA A 856 24.61 -29.79 14.11
N THR A 857 23.31 -29.93 14.40
CA THR A 857 22.27 -29.82 13.37
C THR A 857 21.01 -29.07 13.78
N SER A 858 20.74 -28.93 15.09
CA SER A 858 19.39 -28.58 15.56
C SER A 858 19.39 -27.94 16.95
N SER A 859 20.11 -26.82 17.11
CA SER A 859 20.02 -25.92 18.27
C SER A 859 19.75 -24.49 17.82
N CYS A 860 19.21 -23.64 18.69
CA CYS A 860 18.92 -22.24 18.38
C CYS A 860 20.21 -21.49 17.97
N ALA A 861 21.29 -21.61 18.75
CA ALA A 861 22.59 -21.03 18.45
C ALA A 861 23.15 -21.53 17.12
N TYR A 862 23.01 -22.82 16.82
CA TYR A 862 23.46 -23.38 15.54
C TYR A 862 22.73 -22.72 14.36
N THR A 863 21.40 -22.64 14.41
CA THR A 863 20.59 -22.01 13.37
C THR A 863 20.93 -20.53 13.24
N GLU A 864 21.01 -19.82 14.35
CA GLU A 864 21.28 -18.39 14.40
C GLU A 864 22.66 -18.02 13.87
N VAL A 865 23.71 -18.74 14.30
CA VAL A 865 25.08 -18.54 13.83
C VAL A 865 25.23 -18.96 12.37
N THR A 866 24.53 -20.02 11.92
CA THR A 866 24.48 -20.39 10.51
C THR A 866 23.86 -19.26 9.67
N ALA A 867 22.73 -18.70 10.12
CA ALA A 867 22.07 -17.60 9.46
C ALA A 867 22.95 -16.34 9.39
N LEU A 868 23.62 -16.00 10.50
CA LEU A 868 24.60 -14.91 10.54
C LEU A 868 25.75 -15.14 9.56
N ARG A 869 26.28 -16.36 9.48
CA ARG A 869 27.36 -16.70 8.56
C ARG A 869 26.92 -16.62 7.10
N THR A 870 25.70 -17.07 6.78
CA THR A 870 25.13 -16.91 5.44
C THR A 870 24.97 -15.44 5.07
N ALA A 871 24.57 -14.60 6.02
CA ALA A 871 24.30 -13.18 5.76
C ALA A 871 25.57 -12.31 5.74
N PHE A 872 26.49 -12.48 6.68
CA PHE A 872 27.68 -11.65 6.83
C PHE A 872 28.95 -12.26 6.21
N GLY A 873 28.96 -13.56 5.94
CA GLY A 873 30.19 -14.29 5.64
C GLY A 873 31.16 -14.33 6.83
N SER A 874 32.18 -15.18 6.76
CA SER A 874 33.09 -15.41 7.89
C SER A 874 33.87 -14.15 8.31
N LYS A 875 34.26 -13.30 7.36
CA LYS A 875 35.08 -12.11 7.61
C LYS A 875 34.32 -11.01 8.38
N LEU A 876 33.08 -10.73 8.02
CA LEU A 876 32.29 -9.69 8.70
C LEU A 876 31.68 -10.23 9.99
N LEU A 877 31.29 -11.51 10.03
CA LEU A 877 30.81 -12.13 11.27
C LEU A 877 31.86 -12.09 12.39
N ALA A 878 33.15 -12.25 12.07
CA ALA A 878 34.23 -12.12 13.05
C ALA A 878 34.36 -10.71 13.64
N GLN A 879 33.81 -9.69 12.96
CA GLN A 879 33.82 -8.30 13.40
C GLN A 879 32.55 -7.93 14.17
N LEU A 880 31.41 -8.53 13.82
CA LEU A 880 30.12 -8.26 14.46
C LEU A 880 30.11 -8.68 15.93
N MET A 881 29.88 -7.74 16.84
CA MET A 881 29.73 -8.04 18.27
C MET A 881 28.38 -8.69 18.54
N ILE A 882 28.35 -9.76 19.35
CA ILE A 882 27.12 -10.48 19.71
C ILE A 882 26.86 -10.33 21.22
N ALA A 883 25.65 -9.88 21.57
CA ALA A 883 25.17 -9.76 22.95
C ALA A 883 23.94 -10.67 23.17
N ASN A 884 23.69 -11.08 24.41
CA ASN A 884 22.55 -11.90 24.79
C ASN A 884 22.17 -11.60 26.25
N THR A 885 20.87 -11.43 26.53
CA THR A 885 20.40 -11.12 27.89
C THR A 885 19.83 -12.33 28.63
N LYS A 886 19.40 -13.39 27.91
CA LYS A 886 18.74 -14.57 28.49
C LYS A 886 19.61 -15.33 29.48
N GLY A 887 20.93 -15.21 29.36
CA GLY A 887 21.88 -15.76 30.33
C GLY A 887 21.72 -15.20 31.74
N PHE A 888 21.15 -14.00 31.94
CA PHE A 888 20.96 -13.43 33.28
C PHE A 888 19.51 -13.01 33.54
N THR A 889 18.67 -12.86 32.51
CA THR A 889 17.23 -12.57 32.68
C THR A 889 16.33 -13.80 32.64
N GLY A 890 16.87 -14.97 32.26
CA GLY A 890 16.06 -16.11 31.82
C GLY A 890 15.30 -15.83 30.52
N HIS A 891 14.41 -16.74 30.12
CA HIS A 891 13.59 -16.61 28.92
C HIS A 891 12.09 -16.47 29.24
N PRO A 892 11.56 -15.23 29.25
CA PRO A 892 10.15 -14.92 29.49
C PRO A 892 9.26 -15.01 28.23
N MET A 893 9.51 -16.00 27.36
CA MET A 893 8.80 -16.22 26.10
C MET A 893 8.64 -14.94 25.24
N ALA A 894 7.44 -14.32 25.17
CA ALA A 894 7.15 -13.22 24.25
C ALA A 894 7.86 -11.92 24.59
N VAL A 895 8.29 -11.75 25.85
CA VAL A 895 8.96 -10.56 26.35
C VAL A 895 10.39 -10.50 25.81
N ALA A 896 10.70 -9.44 25.05
CA ALA A 896 12.02 -9.25 24.45
C ALA A 896 12.85 -8.21 25.21
N PHE A 897 13.47 -8.62 26.33
CA PHE A 897 14.48 -7.79 27.00
C PHE A 897 15.61 -7.35 26.06
N GLU A 898 15.88 -8.15 25.03
CA GLU A 898 16.90 -7.82 24.03
C GLU A 898 16.54 -6.60 23.17
N ASP A 899 15.26 -6.36 22.86
CA ASP A 899 14.84 -5.16 22.14
C ASP A 899 15.07 -3.91 23.02
N VAL A 900 14.72 -3.97 24.31
CA VAL A 900 15.00 -2.87 25.25
C VAL A 900 16.51 -2.67 25.44
N ALA A 901 17.28 -3.75 25.60
CA ALA A 901 18.73 -3.67 25.73
C ALA A 901 19.40 -3.12 24.46
N ALA A 902 18.88 -3.43 23.27
CA ALA A 902 19.32 -2.86 22.00
C ALA A 902 19.11 -1.34 21.96
N ILE A 903 17.92 -0.89 22.33
CA ILE A 903 17.54 0.53 22.30
C ILE A 903 18.33 1.31 23.36
N GLU A 904 18.34 0.84 24.61
CA GLU A 904 19.03 1.51 25.71
C GLU A 904 20.55 1.40 25.60
N GLY A 905 21.05 0.31 25.03
CA GLY A 905 22.47 0.15 24.74
C GLY A 905 22.98 1.19 23.75
N LEU A 906 22.18 1.52 22.73
CA LEU A 906 22.45 2.64 21.81
C LEU A 906 22.42 3.99 22.54
N ARG A 907 21.40 4.24 23.38
CA ARG A 907 21.25 5.52 24.12
C ARG A 907 22.41 5.80 25.08
N HIS A 908 22.87 4.77 25.78
CA HIS A 908 23.88 4.88 26.83
C HIS A 908 25.29 4.54 26.34
N GLY A 909 25.45 4.09 25.09
CA GLY A 909 26.73 3.60 24.57
C GLY A 909 27.27 2.42 25.38
N TYR A 910 26.39 1.48 25.75
CA TYR A 910 26.69 0.35 26.63
C TYR A 910 26.14 -0.95 26.03
N VAL A 911 26.79 -2.08 26.28
CA VAL A 911 26.32 -3.39 25.79
C VAL A 911 26.32 -4.39 26.93
N PRO A 912 25.27 -5.23 27.08
CA PRO A 912 25.24 -6.27 28.10
C PRO A 912 26.21 -7.44 27.80
N PRO A 913 26.73 -8.10 28.84
CA PRO A 913 27.64 -9.23 28.67
C PRO A 913 26.91 -10.50 28.20
N VAL A 914 27.61 -11.32 27.41
CA VAL A 914 27.30 -12.75 27.28
C VAL A 914 27.93 -13.46 28.49
N VAL A 915 27.12 -13.77 29.49
CA VAL A 915 27.59 -14.29 30.78
C VAL A 915 28.04 -15.76 30.70
N HIS A 916 29.02 -16.12 31.55
CA HIS A 916 29.53 -17.48 31.78
C HIS A 916 29.96 -18.30 30.54
N PHE A 917 30.33 -17.63 29.46
CA PHE A 917 30.97 -18.29 28.32
C PHE A 917 32.42 -18.67 28.66
N GLU A 918 32.74 -19.96 28.62
CA GLU A 918 34.06 -20.52 28.93
C GLU A 918 34.67 -21.25 27.73
N THR A 919 33.86 -22.06 27.04
CA THR A 919 34.30 -23.02 26.03
C THR A 919 33.50 -22.84 24.74
N HIS A 920 34.23 -22.58 23.65
CA HIS A 920 33.65 -22.47 22.31
C HIS A 920 32.99 -23.80 21.89
N ASP A 921 31.76 -23.72 21.40
CA ASP A 921 31.06 -24.86 20.81
C ASP A 921 31.54 -25.09 19.37
N PRO A 922 32.21 -26.22 19.07
CA PRO A 922 32.73 -26.51 17.73
C PRO A 922 31.62 -26.62 16.67
N ASN A 923 30.37 -26.88 17.09
CA ASN A 923 29.22 -26.91 16.18
C ASN A 923 28.89 -25.53 15.59
N LEU A 924 29.34 -24.44 16.24
CA LEU A 924 29.08 -23.07 15.81
C LEU A 924 30.15 -22.56 14.83
N GLY A 925 31.14 -23.37 14.46
CA GLY A 925 32.20 -23.04 13.49
C GLY A 925 33.61 -23.18 14.10
N GLU A 926 34.65 -23.05 13.27
CA GLU A 926 36.04 -23.20 13.70
C GLU A 926 36.58 -21.99 14.48
N THR A 927 36.05 -20.79 14.19
CA THR A 927 36.47 -19.55 14.84
C THR A 927 35.45 -19.13 15.91
N PRO A 928 35.90 -18.78 17.13
CA PRO A 928 35.02 -18.24 18.16
C PRO A 928 34.31 -16.96 17.72
N LEU A 929 33.07 -16.82 18.17
CA LEU A 929 32.27 -15.60 17.96
C LEU A 929 32.82 -14.44 18.79
N ARG A 930 32.63 -13.21 18.30
CA ARG A 930 32.95 -11.99 19.06
C ARG A 930 31.84 -11.68 20.06
N LEU A 931 31.84 -12.37 21.19
CA LEU A 931 30.85 -12.20 22.26
C LEU A 931 31.13 -10.95 23.11
N ALA A 932 30.09 -10.21 23.48
CA ALA A 932 30.18 -9.03 24.32
C ALA A 932 30.62 -9.39 25.74
N ARG A 933 31.59 -8.66 26.30
CA ARG A 933 32.06 -8.82 27.68
C ARG A 933 31.32 -7.96 28.70
N GLY A 934 30.36 -7.15 28.25
CA GLY A 934 29.74 -6.10 29.05
C GLY A 934 30.59 -4.83 29.09
N GLY A 935 29.95 -3.66 29.15
CA GLY A 935 30.65 -2.39 29.32
C GLY A 935 30.30 -1.33 28.29
N ALA A 936 31.04 -0.21 28.37
CA ALA A 936 30.93 0.88 27.41
C ALA A 936 31.36 0.42 26.01
N TYR A 937 30.46 0.59 25.05
CA TYR A 937 30.68 0.35 23.63
C TYR A 937 29.70 1.23 22.84
N ALA A 938 30.20 2.37 22.36
CA ALA A 938 29.44 3.34 21.57
C ALA A 938 29.23 2.81 20.14
N HIS A 939 28.23 1.94 19.99
CA HIS A 939 27.81 1.40 18.71
C HIS A 939 26.74 2.28 18.07
N LYS A 940 26.67 2.24 16.74
CA LYS A 940 25.71 3.00 15.94
C LYS A 940 24.46 2.19 15.61
N TYR A 941 24.59 0.87 15.50
CA TYR A 941 23.50 -0.01 15.06
C TYR A 941 23.25 -1.17 16.02
N ALA A 942 21.98 -1.47 16.28
CA ALA A 942 21.60 -2.68 17.01
C ALA A 942 20.70 -3.54 16.13
N LEU A 943 21.20 -4.72 15.73
CA LEU A 943 20.48 -5.71 14.94
C LEU A 943 19.91 -6.77 15.87
N ARG A 944 18.60 -6.95 15.86
CA ARG A 944 17.91 -7.92 16.71
C ARG A 944 17.28 -9.00 15.85
N PHE A 945 17.41 -10.25 16.30
CA PHE A 945 16.69 -11.40 15.78
C PHE A 945 15.88 -12.05 16.90
N ALA A 946 14.64 -12.40 16.62
CA ALA A 946 13.80 -13.21 17.50
C ALA A 946 13.16 -14.35 16.71
N ALA A 947 12.99 -15.50 17.36
CA ALA A 947 12.33 -16.65 16.77
C ALA A 947 11.36 -17.27 17.77
N GLY A 948 10.22 -17.78 17.31
CA GLY A 948 9.19 -18.38 18.16
C GLY A 948 8.77 -19.76 17.69
N PHE A 949 8.06 -20.48 18.56
CA PHE A 949 7.33 -21.70 18.18
C PHE A 949 6.43 -21.43 16.96
N GLY A 950 6.26 -22.45 16.13
CA GLY A 950 5.57 -22.35 14.84
C GLY A 950 6.41 -21.75 13.72
N SER A 951 7.74 -21.73 13.89
CA SER A 951 8.69 -21.12 12.93
C SER A 951 8.43 -19.63 12.66
N GLN A 952 8.00 -18.89 13.68
CA GLN A 952 7.84 -17.43 13.58
C GLN A 952 9.22 -16.76 13.69
N LEU A 953 9.56 -15.87 12.76
CA LEU A 953 10.82 -15.14 12.72
C LEU A 953 10.53 -13.64 12.76
N ALA A 954 11.33 -12.88 13.48
CA ALA A 954 11.29 -11.42 13.48
C ALA A 954 12.69 -10.82 13.55
N PHE A 955 12.91 -9.74 12.82
CA PHE A 955 14.15 -8.96 12.77
C PHE A 955 13.83 -7.48 12.93
N THR A 956 14.66 -6.77 13.68
CA THR A 956 14.62 -5.31 13.81
C THR A 956 16.03 -4.75 13.71
N LEU A 957 16.18 -3.58 13.06
CA LEU A 957 17.41 -2.80 13.07
C LEU A 957 17.11 -1.44 13.69
N TYR A 958 17.84 -1.11 14.75
CA TYR A 958 17.83 0.20 15.39
C TYR A 958 19.11 0.95 15.07
N ALA A 959 19.03 2.27 14.99
CA ALA A 959 20.18 3.15 14.80
C ALA A 959 20.13 4.32 15.78
N LEU A 960 21.32 4.75 16.24
CA LEU A 960 21.47 6.00 16.99
C LEU A 960 21.49 7.18 16.00
N GLU A 961 20.55 8.12 16.15
CA GLU A 961 20.66 9.42 15.46
C GLU A 961 21.63 10.31 16.26
N ILE A 962 22.70 10.76 15.60
CA ILE A 962 23.76 11.61 16.16
C ILE A 962 23.51 13.06 15.81
#